data_AF-A0A2D5ZFI2-F1
#
_entry.id   AF-A0A2D5ZFI2-F1
#
_cell.length_a   1.000
_cell.length_b   1.000
_cell.length_c   1.000
_cell.angle_alpha   90.00
_cell.angle_beta   90.00
_cell.angle_gamma   90.00
#
_symmetry.space_group_name_H-M   'P 1'
#
loop_
_entity.id
_entity.type
_entity.pdbx_description
1 polymer ?
#
loop_
_entity_poly.entity_id
_entity_poly.type
_entity_poly.pdbx_seq_one_letter_code
_entity_poly.pdbx_strand_id
1 'polypeptide(L)'
;MRERVRCAWASVPLQWTLTDWSPPMSPCLRLTAALLLFALVAGFVVAQEPPATGGARPTPGRGGERGARARREGRGRGREEKSKPKRDKPGIAVDSSLMEKHCIGCHKKNDKGHMTRISYVRKGPEGWQITLKRMIRNHDLKFSPDEAKRMIRYLSNQHGLAREEAERGLYEAERRVHWSEAEHDADIKRACAPCHTLGRVFSQQRDAEEWQLLKLTHMALYPMSTRQFGERSDSGRGRGGGSRGGGGSGRSTRGGGSERSAPGRGGSGESSRGGSGRGGSSGGGSRADRVLAKLAKDQPLFSDEWKEWQVDEREVPMEGIWSIVGHEVSRGDVRGRVIVRRVERDAYETEWRLEYGDGARVVRHGRAVMYAGYSWRGRTKGGRGTPKTEPEELREVLLLSDDWNRMKGRLFTGGYNELGMDVELHRHTGAPRVFTVDGPVQTPASDAEVVVRGESFARDVKPADFHLGKKVSVKVAKWVSPEMVKLVVDVEKGAELGKRRVSYRASRGPKCLTVYDTIDYIKVAPTEGLSRVGGVKYPKQLERFEAIAMHRGPDKKLYTKDDWPIKVVPAKWRLEEFHVRENDDDLAYVGALVRDTGVFTPEREGPNVNRRWKANNIGDVYVVAEAKLTVAKRPPEPKKKPAPEKKPEGANGGGHGGPTAPSTDRDPAVEYVEKEFKARGHLLVTVPLYIRWDLTGFKAK
;
A
#
# COMPACT_ATOMS: atom_id res chain seq x y z
N MET A 1 13.10 38.32 -48.12
CA MET A 1 11.65 38.32 -47.86
C MET A 1 11.15 36.87 -47.75
N ARG A 2 9.97 36.66 -47.13
CA ARG A 2 9.26 35.36 -46.95
C ARG A 2 9.81 34.39 -45.89
N GLU A 3 9.60 34.81 -44.65
CA GLU A 3 8.82 34.15 -43.59
C GLU A 3 8.95 32.65 -43.24
N ARG A 4 8.76 32.43 -41.93
CA ARG A 4 8.83 31.15 -41.22
C ARG A 4 7.45 30.49 -41.12
N VAL A 5 7.40 29.17 -41.19
CA VAL A 5 6.41 28.39 -40.42
C VAL A 5 7.12 27.23 -39.73
N ARG A 6 7.16 27.24 -38.39
CA ARG A 6 7.56 26.10 -37.56
C ARG A 6 6.31 25.49 -36.94
N CYS A 7 5.85 24.35 -37.44
CA CYS A 7 4.80 23.58 -36.76
C CYS A 7 5.37 22.84 -35.55
N ALA A 8 5.09 23.34 -34.34
CA ALA A 8 5.42 22.66 -33.10
C ALA A 8 4.38 21.56 -32.81
N TRP A 9 4.78 20.29 -32.94
CA TRP A 9 3.96 19.15 -32.55
C TRP A 9 3.99 18.94 -31.02
N ALA A 10 3.29 19.81 -30.28
CA ALA A 10 3.04 19.63 -28.85
C ALA A 10 2.03 18.48 -28.62
N SER A 11 2.54 17.27 -28.44
CA SER A 11 1.71 16.08 -28.18
C SER A 11 1.34 15.98 -26.70
N VAL A 12 0.26 16.65 -26.27
CA VAL A 12 -0.27 16.51 -24.91
C VAL A 12 -1.11 15.22 -24.80
N PRO A 13 -0.77 14.26 -23.92
CA PRO A 13 -1.60 13.08 -23.70
C PRO A 13 -2.72 13.38 -22.68
N LEU A 14 -3.99 13.35 -23.10
CA LEU A 14 -5.10 13.29 -22.13
C LEU A 14 -5.04 11.96 -21.37
N GLN A 15 -4.66 12.01 -20.09
CA GLN A 15 -4.78 10.89 -19.16
C GLN A 15 -6.05 11.06 -18.32
N TRP A 16 -6.93 10.06 -18.35
CA TRP A 16 -8.14 10.05 -17.52
C TRP A 16 -7.91 9.27 -16.24
N THR A 17 -8.09 9.93 -15.08
CA THR A 17 -8.06 9.31 -13.75
C THR A 17 -9.24 9.81 -12.89
N LEU A 18 -9.41 9.27 -11.68
CA LEU A 18 -10.67 9.32 -10.90
C LEU A 18 -11.19 10.72 -10.49
N THR A 19 -10.44 11.78 -10.75
CA THR A 19 -10.72 13.15 -10.24
C THR A 19 -10.71 14.26 -11.29
N ASP A 20 -10.72 13.93 -12.59
CA ASP A 20 -10.76 14.97 -13.64
C ASP A 20 -12.15 15.61 -13.69
N TRP A 21 -12.28 16.91 -13.39
CA TRP A 21 -13.54 17.66 -13.53
C TRP A 21 -13.26 19.04 -14.11
N SER A 22 -13.71 19.26 -15.35
CA SER A 22 -13.80 20.56 -16.01
C SER A 22 -14.91 20.50 -17.07
N PRO A 23 -16.07 21.15 -16.88
CA PRO A 23 -16.87 21.60 -17.99
C PRO A 23 -16.16 22.77 -18.68
N PRO A 24 -16.22 22.92 -20.02
CA PRO A 24 -15.74 24.11 -20.69
C PRO A 24 -16.68 25.29 -20.42
N MET A 25 -16.27 26.23 -19.57
CA MET A 25 -16.98 27.51 -19.42
C MET A 25 -16.43 28.55 -20.40
N SER A 26 -17.20 28.85 -21.43
CA SER A 26 -16.97 30.03 -22.28
C SER A 26 -17.31 31.31 -21.51
N PRO A 27 -16.49 32.37 -21.59
CA PRO A 27 -16.76 33.62 -20.90
C PRO A 27 -17.57 34.58 -21.79
N CYS A 28 -18.89 34.68 -21.57
CA CYS A 28 -19.69 35.80 -22.08
C CYS A 28 -20.95 36.07 -21.24
N LEU A 29 -21.31 37.36 -21.14
CA LEU A 29 -22.49 37.95 -20.50
C LEU A 29 -22.65 37.73 -18.98
N ARG A 30 -22.23 38.76 -18.24
CA ARG A 30 -22.99 39.26 -17.08
C ARG A 30 -24.08 40.20 -17.62
N LEU A 31 -25.33 40.11 -17.12
CA LEU A 31 -26.13 41.29 -16.74
C LEU A 31 -27.41 40.87 -15.95
N THR A 32 -27.66 41.63 -14.88
CA THR A 32 -28.88 41.86 -14.09
C THR A 32 -30.25 41.24 -14.48
N ALA A 33 -31.00 40.76 -13.49
CA ALA A 33 -32.23 41.41 -12.95
C ALA A 33 -32.82 40.61 -11.76
N ALA A 34 -33.77 41.20 -11.01
CA ALA A 34 -34.32 40.66 -9.77
C ALA A 34 -35.86 40.59 -9.76
N LEU A 35 -36.41 39.92 -8.72
CA LEU A 35 -37.79 39.97 -8.21
C LEU A 35 -38.94 39.43 -9.07
N LEU A 36 -39.66 38.44 -8.52
CA LEU A 36 -41.11 38.50 -8.29
C LEU A 36 -41.57 37.42 -7.29
N LEU A 37 -42.44 37.80 -6.34
CA LEU A 37 -43.19 36.88 -5.47
C LEU A 37 -44.48 36.41 -6.20
N PHE A 38 -45.01 35.25 -5.82
CA PHE A 38 -46.44 35.09 -5.46
C PHE A 38 -46.65 33.82 -4.60
N ALA A 39 -47.76 33.75 -3.86
CA ALA A 39 -48.03 32.72 -2.84
C ALA A 39 -49.52 32.30 -2.82
N LEU A 40 -49.86 31.31 -1.96
CA LEU A 40 -51.22 30.84 -1.56
C LEU A 40 -51.94 29.94 -2.60
N VAL A 41 -52.82 28.96 -2.28
CA VAL A 41 -53.36 28.48 -0.98
C VAL A 41 -53.72 26.96 -1.00
N ALA A 42 -54.11 26.42 0.16
CA ALA A 42 -54.35 25.01 0.50
C ALA A 42 -55.59 24.30 -0.12
N GLY A 43 -55.68 22.96 0.09
CA GLY A 43 -56.89 22.15 -0.09
C GLY A 43 -56.75 20.71 0.43
N PHE A 44 -57.42 20.37 1.54
CA PHE A 44 -57.50 19.04 2.18
C PHE A 44 -58.86 18.40 1.86
N VAL A 45 -58.94 17.13 1.42
CA VAL A 45 -60.13 16.24 1.58
C VAL A 45 -59.68 14.77 1.67
N VAL A 46 -60.41 13.97 2.46
CA VAL A 46 -60.21 12.55 2.80
C VAL A 46 -61.32 11.67 2.19
N ALA A 47 -60.99 10.45 1.76
CA ALA A 47 -61.87 9.25 1.72
C ALA A 47 -60.98 8.00 1.50
N GLN A 48 -60.84 7.04 2.43
CA GLN A 48 -61.78 5.99 2.91
C GLN A 48 -62.06 4.85 1.91
N GLU A 49 -61.49 3.67 2.21
CA GLU A 49 -61.93 2.34 1.75
C GLU A 49 -63.20 1.90 2.51
N PRO A 50 -64.04 1.00 1.94
CA PRO A 50 -64.14 -0.38 2.48
C PRO A 50 -64.63 -1.43 1.41
N PRO A 51 -65.01 -2.68 1.79
CA PRO A 51 -64.31 -3.67 2.61
C PRO A 51 -64.21 -5.06 1.92
N ALA A 52 -63.50 -6.00 2.56
CA ALA A 52 -63.54 -7.42 2.20
C ALA A 52 -64.73 -8.18 2.83
N THR A 53 -65.19 -9.25 2.17
CA THR A 53 -66.05 -10.30 2.76
C THR A 53 -65.47 -11.68 2.45
N GLY A 54 -65.63 -12.63 3.37
CA GLY A 54 -65.01 -13.97 3.31
C GLY A 54 -66.00 -15.12 3.24
N GLY A 55 -65.48 -16.34 3.41
CA GLY A 55 -66.21 -17.61 3.43
C GLY A 55 -65.96 -18.44 2.17
N ALA A 56 -65.80 -19.76 2.22
CA ALA A 56 -65.65 -20.76 3.26
C ALA A 56 -65.28 -22.07 2.52
N ARG A 57 -64.58 -23.01 3.18
CA ARG A 57 -64.33 -24.35 2.62
C ARG A 57 -65.60 -25.21 2.67
N PRO A 58 -65.67 -26.27 1.85
CA PRO A 58 -65.75 -27.59 2.49
C PRO A 58 -64.83 -28.66 1.89
N THR A 59 -64.47 -29.62 2.73
CA THR A 59 -64.01 -30.99 2.43
C THR A 59 -64.60 -31.89 3.54
N PRO A 60 -64.51 -33.25 3.51
CA PRO A 60 -64.01 -34.16 2.47
C PRO A 60 -64.99 -35.29 2.09
N GLY A 61 -64.67 -36.07 1.05
CA GLY A 61 -65.28 -37.38 0.77
C GLY A 61 -64.21 -38.47 0.70
N ARG A 62 -64.41 -39.59 1.40
CA ARG A 62 -63.42 -40.68 1.56
C ARG A 62 -64.08 -42.02 1.24
N GLY A 63 -63.48 -42.84 0.38
CA GLY A 63 -63.96 -44.18 0.06
C GLY A 63 -62.87 -45.08 -0.52
N GLY A 64 -62.72 -46.28 0.02
CA GLY A 64 -62.03 -47.39 -0.65
C GLY A 64 -62.98 -48.12 -1.63
N GLU A 65 -62.63 -49.23 -2.28
CA GLU A 65 -61.55 -50.20 -2.02
C GLU A 65 -61.14 -50.95 -3.31
N ARG A 66 -60.14 -51.86 -3.22
CA ARG A 66 -59.93 -53.14 -3.95
C ARG A 66 -60.49 -53.29 -5.39
N GLY A 67 -59.76 -53.74 -6.41
CA GLY A 67 -58.39 -54.25 -6.54
C GLY A 67 -58.29 -55.30 -7.66
N ALA A 68 -57.31 -55.19 -8.57
CA ALA A 68 -57.04 -56.20 -9.61
C ALA A 68 -55.55 -56.18 -10.04
N ARG A 69 -55.01 -57.35 -10.44
CA ARG A 69 -53.57 -57.59 -10.61
C ARG A 69 -53.26 -58.22 -11.97
N ALA A 70 -52.68 -57.47 -12.92
CA ALA A 70 -52.13 -58.06 -14.15
C ALA A 70 -50.99 -57.26 -14.82
N ARG A 71 -49.90 -57.98 -15.10
CA ARG A 71 -48.97 -57.85 -16.25
C ARG A 71 -48.34 -56.49 -16.61
N ARG A 72 -47.12 -56.35 -16.07
CA ARG A 72 -45.87 -55.85 -16.69
C ARG A 72 -45.90 -55.66 -18.22
N GLU A 73 -45.75 -54.42 -18.67
CA GLU A 73 -45.12 -54.08 -19.96
C GLU A 73 -44.33 -52.77 -19.83
N GLY A 74 -43.13 -52.71 -20.41
CA GLY A 74 -42.20 -51.61 -20.18
C GLY A 74 -42.29 -50.54 -21.26
N ARG A 75 -42.52 -49.28 -20.87
CA ARG A 75 -42.17 -48.10 -21.68
C ARG A 75 -41.48 -47.05 -20.83
N GLY A 76 -40.27 -46.68 -21.24
CA GLY A 76 -39.53 -45.60 -20.59
C GLY A 76 -40.26 -44.27 -20.76
N ARG A 77 -40.41 -43.54 -19.66
CA ARG A 77 -40.62 -42.09 -19.67
C ARG A 77 -39.56 -41.48 -18.78
N GLY A 78 -38.82 -40.52 -19.33
CA GLY A 78 -37.79 -39.81 -18.57
C GLY A 78 -38.41 -39.21 -17.32
N ARG A 79 -37.86 -39.55 -16.16
CA ARG A 79 -38.22 -38.89 -14.91
C ARG A 79 -37.61 -37.50 -14.98
N GLU A 80 -38.41 -36.53 -15.41
CA GLU A 80 -38.07 -35.12 -15.34
C GLU A 80 -37.90 -34.79 -13.85
N GLU A 81 -36.64 -34.82 -13.41
CA GLU A 81 -36.29 -34.55 -12.02
C GLU A 81 -36.49 -33.06 -11.80
N LYS A 82 -37.70 -32.69 -11.35
CA LYS A 82 -38.08 -31.32 -10.99
C LYS A 82 -37.02 -30.76 -10.06
N SER A 83 -36.09 -29.99 -10.63
CA SER A 83 -34.99 -29.41 -9.88
C SER A 83 -35.59 -28.62 -8.71
N LYS A 84 -35.11 -28.90 -7.49
CA LYS A 84 -35.50 -28.12 -6.32
C LYS A 84 -35.22 -26.64 -6.66
N PRO A 85 -36.15 -25.71 -6.40
CA PRO A 85 -35.91 -24.30 -6.71
C PRO A 85 -34.58 -23.90 -6.06
N LYS A 86 -33.63 -23.44 -6.88
CA LYS A 86 -32.34 -22.97 -6.38
C LYS A 86 -32.66 -21.87 -5.38
N ARG A 87 -32.25 -22.04 -4.12
CA ARG A 87 -32.30 -20.96 -3.13
C ARG A 87 -31.58 -19.76 -3.73
N ASP A 88 -32.25 -18.60 -3.73
CA ASP A 88 -31.68 -17.39 -4.32
C ASP A 88 -30.33 -17.09 -3.68
N LYS A 89 -29.32 -16.92 -4.53
CA LYS A 89 -27.96 -16.63 -4.11
C LYS A 89 -27.94 -15.22 -3.51
N PRO A 90 -27.45 -15.03 -2.26
CA PRO A 90 -27.34 -13.70 -1.67
C PRO A 90 -26.36 -12.87 -2.50
N GLY A 91 -26.70 -11.60 -2.71
CA GLY A 91 -25.99 -10.66 -3.56
C GLY A 91 -26.40 -9.23 -3.21
N ILE A 92 -25.76 -8.26 -3.84
CA ILE A 92 -25.98 -6.83 -3.59
C ILE A 92 -26.80 -6.27 -4.76
N ALA A 93 -27.91 -5.58 -4.51
CA ALA A 93 -28.72 -4.99 -5.56
C ALA A 93 -27.94 -3.96 -6.40
N VAL A 94 -28.30 -3.82 -7.68
CA VAL A 94 -27.75 -2.77 -8.56
C VAL A 94 -28.84 -1.77 -8.88
N ASP A 95 -28.97 -0.80 -7.97
CA ASP A 95 -29.98 0.26 -7.98
C ASP A 95 -29.35 1.55 -8.50
N SER A 96 -29.06 1.54 -9.80
CA SER A 96 -28.50 2.68 -10.52
C SER A 96 -28.94 2.62 -11.98
N SER A 97 -29.77 3.58 -12.40
CA SER A 97 -30.23 3.70 -13.78
C SER A 97 -29.08 3.85 -14.79
N LEU A 98 -27.94 4.41 -14.35
CA LEU A 98 -26.72 4.50 -15.15
C LEU A 98 -26.04 3.13 -15.33
N MET A 99 -26.01 2.30 -14.28
CA MET A 99 -25.52 0.92 -14.39
C MET A 99 -26.46 0.09 -15.26
N GLU A 100 -27.77 0.21 -15.11
CA GLU A 100 -28.76 -0.46 -15.95
C GLU A 100 -28.60 -0.11 -17.43
N LYS A 101 -28.63 1.19 -17.76
CA LYS A 101 -28.45 1.74 -19.11
C LYS A 101 -27.27 1.11 -19.87
N HIS A 102 -26.14 0.93 -19.19
CA HIS A 102 -24.89 0.48 -19.81
C HIS A 102 -24.59 -1.01 -19.64
N CYS A 103 -25.12 -1.69 -18.62
CA CYS A 103 -24.74 -3.06 -18.29
C CYS A 103 -25.84 -4.11 -18.53
N ILE A 104 -27.13 -3.74 -18.51
CA ILE A 104 -28.23 -4.73 -18.45
C ILE A 104 -28.30 -5.66 -19.67
N GLY A 105 -27.85 -5.20 -20.85
CA GLY A 105 -27.82 -6.00 -22.08
C GLY A 105 -26.92 -7.24 -22.00
N CYS A 106 -25.89 -7.22 -21.14
CA CYS A 106 -24.99 -8.36 -20.89
C CYS A 106 -25.16 -8.93 -19.46
N HIS A 107 -25.50 -8.08 -18.50
CA HIS A 107 -25.64 -8.43 -17.08
C HIS A 107 -27.12 -8.51 -16.70
N LYS A 108 -27.70 -9.70 -16.82
CA LYS A 108 -29.12 -9.96 -16.50
C LYS A 108 -29.44 -9.55 -15.06
N LYS A 109 -30.40 -8.64 -14.88
CA LYS A 109 -30.99 -8.26 -13.58
C LYS A 109 -32.13 -9.23 -13.24
N ASN A 110 -32.25 -9.65 -11.98
CA ASN A 110 -33.37 -10.45 -11.48
C ASN A 110 -34.35 -9.60 -10.64
N ASP A 111 -35.44 -10.20 -10.17
CA ASP A 111 -36.52 -9.54 -9.42
C ASP A 111 -36.05 -8.95 -8.07
N LYS A 112 -34.93 -9.42 -7.53
CA LYS A 112 -34.27 -8.87 -6.32
C LYS A 112 -33.26 -7.76 -6.64
N GLY A 113 -33.24 -7.31 -7.88
CA GLY A 113 -32.34 -6.29 -8.39
C GLY A 113 -30.88 -6.73 -8.55
N HIS A 114 -30.55 -8.03 -8.38
CA HIS A 114 -29.20 -8.53 -8.57
C HIS A 114 -28.87 -8.66 -10.05
N MET A 115 -27.75 -8.08 -10.48
CA MET A 115 -27.18 -8.30 -11.82
C MET A 115 -26.13 -9.41 -11.79
N THR A 116 -26.11 -10.27 -12.81
CA THR A 116 -25.07 -11.31 -12.96
C THR A 116 -23.67 -10.69 -12.90
N ARG A 117 -22.74 -11.36 -12.22
CA ARG A 117 -21.35 -10.89 -11.93
C ARG A 117 -21.24 -9.68 -11.01
N ILE A 118 -21.96 -8.58 -11.29
CA ILE A 118 -21.78 -7.29 -10.59
C ILE A 118 -22.16 -7.42 -9.12
N SER A 119 -23.36 -7.96 -8.83
CA SER A 119 -23.92 -8.13 -7.48
C SER A 119 -23.18 -9.10 -6.56
N TYR A 120 -22.12 -9.74 -7.05
CA TYR A 120 -21.47 -10.89 -6.43
C TYR A 120 -19.98 -10.64 -6.12
N VAL A 121 -19.56 -9.38 -6.27
CA VAL A 121 -18.17 -8.93 -6.17
C VAL A 121 -18.13 -7.53 -5.58
N ARG A 122 -17.24 -7.29 -4.61
CA ARG A 122 -16.89 -5.95 -4.09
C ARG A 122 -15.43 -5.60 -4.36
N LYS A 123 -15.11 -4.30 -4.49
CA LYS A 123 -13.76 -3.78 -4.79
C LYS A 123 -13.56 -2.36 -4.27
N GLY A 124 -12.29 -1.98 -4.08
CA GLY A 124 -11.91 -0.56 -3.98
C GLY A 124 -12.04 0.18 -5.33
N PRO A 125 -11.97 1.53 -5.34
CA PRO A 125 -12.22 2.37 -6.52
C PRO A 125 -11.37 2.00 -7.74
N GLU A 126 -10.08 1.74 -7.55
CA GLU A 126 -9.16 1.31 -8.61
C GLU A 126 -9.54 -0.05 -9.20
N GLY A 127 -10.07 -0.97 -8.39
CA GLY A 127 -10.54 -2.29 -8.84
C GLY A 127 -11.80 -2.21 -9.71
N TRP A 128 -12.71 -1.28 -9.39
CA TRP A 128 -13.85 -0.97 -10.24
C TRP A 128 -13.44 -0.24 -11.52
N GLN A 129 -12.51 0.71 -11.44
CA GLN A 129 -11.93 1.38 -12.60
C GLN A 129 -11.30 0.38 -13.58
N ILE A 130 -10.48 -0.56 -13.09
CA ILE A 130 -9.87 -1.63 -13.91
C ILE A 130 -10.95 -2.54 -14.54
N THR A 131 -12.05 -2.78 -13.81
CA THR A 131 -13.16 -3.59 -14.32
C THR A 131 -13.89 -2.89 -15.46
N LEU A 132 -14.24 -1.61 -15.31
CA LEU A 132 -14.85 -0.83 -16.38
C LEU A 132 -13.91 -0.63 -17.58
N LYS A 133 -12.62 -0.33 -17.35
CA LYS A 133 -11.60 -0.26 -18.41
C LYS A 133 -11.51 -1.56 -19.22
N ARG A 134 -11.66 -2.73 -18.58
CA ARG A 134 -11.73 -4.03 -19.26
C ARG A 134 -13.00 -4.17 -20.09
N MET A 135 -14.15 -3.67 -19.62
CA MET A 135 -15.39 -3.72 -20.41
C MET A 135 -15.30 -2.84 -21.66
N ILE A 136 -14.72 -1.64 -21.57
CA ILE A 136 -14.45 -0.79 -22.73
C ILE A 136 -13.53 -1.53 -23.73
N ARG A 137 -12.39 -2.04 -23.26
CA ARG A 137 -11.33 -2.56 -24.15
C ARG A 137 -11.64 -3.95 -24.75
N ASN A 138 -12.34 -4.80 -24.01
CA ASN A 138 -12.55 -6.20 -24.41
C ASN A 138 -13.98 -6.50 -24.89
N HIS A 139 -14.94 -5.60 -24.64
CA HIS A 139 -16.36 -5.78 -24.96
C HIS A 139 -17.02 -4.51 -25.52
N ASP A 140 -16.21 -3.56 -26.02
CA ASP A 140 -16.63 -2.33 -26.70
C ASP A 140 -17.66 -1.46 -25.97
N LEU A 141 -17.70 -1.53 -24.63
CA LEU A 141 -18.64 -0.76 -23.83
C LEU A 141 -18.32 0.75 -23.90
N LYS A 142 -19.34 1.57 -24.18
CA LYS A 142 -19.22 3.02 -24.39
C LYS A 142 -20.00 3.81 -23.34
N PHE A 143 -19.31 4.73 -22.66
CA PHE A 143 -19.88 5.74 -21.77
C PHE A 143 -18.93 6.95 -21.72
N SER A 144 -19.44 8.12 -21.31
CA SER A 144 -18.61 9.31 -21.17
C SER A 144 -17.65 9.23 -19.96
N PRO A 145 -16.58 10.04 -19.90
CA PRO A 145 -15.71 10.11 -18.73
C PRO A 145 -16.45 10.45 -17.43
N ASP A 146 -17.54 11.21 -17.49
CA ASP A 146 -18.33 11.59 -16.31
C ASP A 146 -19.32 10.49 -15.90
N GLU A 147 -19.89 9.78 -16.88
CA GLU A 147 -20.61 8.52 -16.60
C GLU A 147 -19.66 7.51 -15.93
N ALA A 148 -18.43 7.35 -16.42
CA ALA A 148 -17.43 6.48 -15.81
C ALA A 148 -17.15 6.82 -14.34
N LYS A 149 -16.96 8.11 -14.02
CA LYS A 149 -16.74 8.58 -12.65
C LYS A 149 -17.95 8.27 -11.75
N ARG A 150 -19.17 8.53 -12.23
CA ARG A 150 -20.41 8.22 -11.49
C ARG A 150 -20.62 6.71 -11.30
N MET A 151 -20.30 5.88 -12.28
CA MET A 151 -20.34 4.42 -12.15
C MET A 151 -19.33 3.93 -11.11
N ILE A 152 -18.09 4.42 -11.13
CA ILE A 152 -17.07 4.05 -10.13
C ILE A 152 -17.46 4.56 -8.74
N ARG A 153 -18.01 5.77 -8.63
CA ARG A 153 -18.56 6.34 -7.40
C ARG A 153 -19.63 5.41 -6.81
N TYR A 154 -20.65 5.07 -7.59
CA TYR A 154 -21.73 4.16 -7.19
C TYR A 154 -21.18 2.79 -6.77
N LEU A 155 -20.36 2.15 -7.61
CA LEU A 155 -19.80 0.82 -7.34
C LEU A 155 -18.87 0.81 -6.12
N SER A 156 -18.12 1.89 -5.86
CA SER A 156 -17.23 1.96 -4.69
C SER A 156 -17.98 2.24 -3.39
N ASN A 157 -19.16 2.87 -3.46
CA ASN A 157 -19.99 3.14 -2.29
C ASN A 157 -20.97 2.01 -1.98
N GLN A 158 -21.45 1.27 -2.98
CA GLN A 158 -22.50 0.26 -2.78
C GLN A 158 -21.99 -1.17 -2.95
N HIS A 159 -20.94 -1.36 -3.76
CA HIS A 159 -20.24 -2.63 -3.95
C HIS A 159 -18.76 -2.45 -3.51
N GLY A 160 -18.58 -1.68 -2.44
CA GLY A 160 -17.31 -1.22 -1.89
C GLY A 160 -16.66 -2.18 -0.89
N LEU A 161 -15.45 -1.84 -0.44
CA LEU A 161 -14.80 -2.49 0.69
C LEU A 161 -15.04 -1.68 1.97
N ALA A 162 -15.07 -2.34 3.13
CA ALA A 162 -14.82 -1.68 4.42
C ALA A 162 -13.34 -1.26 4.52
N ARG A 163 -13.00 -0.40 5.50
CA ARG A 163 -11.65 0.16 5.64
C ARG A 163 -10.59 -0.93 5.87
N GLU A 164 -10.88 -1.86 6.77
CA GLU A 164 -10.05 -3.00 7.19
C GLU A 164 -9.83 -3.99 6.04
N GLU A 165 -10.75 -4.04 5.08
CA GLU A 165 -10.62 -4.83 3.86
C GLU A 165 -9.73 -4.12 2.84
N ALA A 166 -9.92 -2.81 2.65
CA ALA A 166 -9.13 -1.99 1.73
C ALA A 166 -7.66 -1.84 2.15
N GLU A 167 -7.38 -1.76 3.46
CA GLU A 167 -6.02 -1.65 4.01
C GLU A 167 -5.11 -2.82 3.58
N ARG A 168 -5.66 -4.04 3.46
CA ARG A 168 -4.93 -5.27 3.08
C ARG A 168 -4.23 -5.17 1.72
N GLY A 169 -4.75 -4.32 0.82
CA GLY A 169 -4.21 -4.12 -0.53
C GLY A 169 -3.80 -2.68 -0.85
N LEU A 170 -3.79 -1.78 0.14
CA LEU A 170 -3.65 -0.33 -0.07
C LEU A 170 -2.36 0.05 -0.85
N TYR A 171 -1.27 -0.69 -0.68
CA TYR A 171 0.00 -0.46 -1.37
C TYR A 171 -0.10 -0.52 -2.91
N GLU A 172 -1.03 -1.31 -3.47
CA GLU A 172 -1.33 -1.35 -4.91
C GLU A 172 -1.99 -0.05 -5.39
N ALA A 173 -2.83 0.58 -4.55
CA ALA A 173 -3.49 1.85 -4.85
C ALA A 173 -2.53 3.05 -4.65
N GLU A 174 -1.73 3.05 -3.57
CA GLU A 174 -0.66 4.02 -3.28
C GLU A 174 0.52 3.97 -4.26
N ARG A 175 0.55 2.96 -5.14
CA ARG A 175 1.61 2.70 -6.11
C ARG A 175 2.99 2.59 -5.45
N ARG A 176 3.08 1.90 -4.31
CA ARG A 176 4.36 1.64 -3.64
C ARG A 176 5.24 0.79 -4.56
N VAL A 177 6.47 1.25 -4.79
CA VAL A 177 7.48 0.51 -5.58
C VAL A 177 8.34 -0.41 -4.70
N HIS A 178 8.34 -0.18 -3.39
CA HIS A 178 8.85 -1.11 -2.39
C HIS A 178 7.65 -1.70 -1.63
N TRP A 179 7.43 -2.99 -1.83
CA TRP A 179 6.48 -3.78 -1.06
C TRP A 179 7.07 -5.19 -0.88
N SER A 180 6.61 -5.92 0.11
CA SER A 180 6.93 -7.33 0.28
C SER A 180 5.64 -8.12 0.33
N GLU A 181 5.70 -9.33 -0.21
CA GLU A 181 4.65 -10.36 -0.13
C GLU A 181 5.27 -11.68 0.39
N ALA A 182 6.49 -11.63 0.94
CA ALA A 182 7.31 -12.79 1.25
C ALA A 182 6.70 -13.68 2.35
N GLU A 183 5.96 -13.09 3.28
CA GLU A 183 5.26 -13.72 4.40
C GLU A 183 4.04 -14.55 4.00
N HIS A 184 3.48 -14.35 2.81
CA HIS A 184 2.32 -15.10 2.35
C HIS A 184 2.66 -16.55 1.96
N ASP A 185 1.65 -17.41 1.94
CA ASP A 185 1.78 -18.83 1.59
C ASP A 185 2.34 -19.07 0.17
N ALA A 186 3.03 -20.20 -0.01
CA ALA A 186 3.66 -20.55 -1.27
C ALA A 186 2.67 -20.79 -2.42
N ASP A 187 1.48 -21.34 -2.16
CA ASP A 187 0.51 -21.63 -3.22
C ASP A 187 -0.19 -20.34 -3.71
N ILE A 188 -0.55 -19.40 -2.82
CA ILE A 188 -1.10 -18.09 -3.26
C ILE A 188 -0.05 -17.25 -4.01
N LYS A 189 1.20 -17.20 -3.54
CA LYS A 189 2.29 -16.50 -4.23
C LYS A 189 2.55 -17.10 -5.62
N ARG A 190 2.51 -18.44 -5.76
CA ARG A 190 2.72 -19.11 -7.06
C ARG A 190 1.52 -19.01 -8.00
N ALA A 191 0.31 -18.94 -7.48
CA ALA A 191 -0.91 -18.84 -8.29
C ALA A 191 -1.22 -17.40 -8.73
N CYS A 192 -0.99 -16.41 -7.87
CA CYS A 192 -1.56 -15.07 -8.05
C CYS A 192 -0.54 -13.93 -8.16
N ALA A 193 0.64 -14.04 -7.54
CA ALA A 193 1.68 -13.01 -7.59
C ALA A 193 2.59 -12.95 -8.86
N PRO A 194 2.72 -13.95 -9.75
CA PRO A 194 3.73 -13.90 -10.82
C PRO A 194 3.52 -12.84 -11.92
N CYS A 195 2.35 -12.19 -11.96
CA CYS A 195 1.99 -11.25 -13.03
C CYS A 195 1.52 -9.87 -12.52
N HIS A 196 1.10 -9.78 -11.25
CA HIS A 196 0.72 -8.55 -10.57
C HIS A 196 0.77 -8.78 -9.06
N THR A 197 0.77 -7.70 -8.28
CA THR A 197 0.74 -7.73 -6.80
C THR A 197 -0.40 -8.58 -6.25
N LEU A 198 -0.20 -9.16 -5.07
CA LEU A 198 -1.29 -9.73 -4.27
C LEU A 198 -2.21 -8.64 -3.71
N GLY A 199 -1.75 -7.39 -3.59
CA GLY A 199 -2.58 -6.25 -3.21
C GLY A 199 -3.81 -6.08 -4.12
N ARG A 200 -3.68 -6.43 -5.41
CA ARG A 200 -4.82 -6.50 -6.36
C ARG A 200 -5.81 -7.61 -6.04
N VAL A 201 -5.38 -8.71 -5.42
CA VAL A 201 -6.23 -9.82 -4.96
C VAL A 201 -6.91 -9.47 -3.63
N PHE A 202 -6.15 -8.91 -2.69
CA PHE A 202 -6.66 -8.48 -1.37
C PHE A 202 -7.64 -7.31 -1.46
N SER A 203 -7.51 -6.43 -2.46
CA SER A 203 -8.45 -5.32 -2.73
C SER A 203 -9.79 -5.76 -3.37
N GLN A 204 -10.26 -6.99 -3.11
CA GLN A 204 -11.49 -7.55 -3.68
C GLN A 204 -12.17 -8.52 -2.71
N GLN A 205 -13.50 -8.53 -2.70
CA GLN A 205 -14.29 -9.53 -1.97
C GLN A 205 -15.26 -10.20 -2.94
N ARG A 206 -15.49 -11.51 -2.82
CA ARG A 206 -16.30 -12.28 -3.77
C ARG A 206 -16.93 -13.49 -3.12
N ASP A 207 -18.00 -14.00 -3.71
CA ASP A 207 -18.42 -15.37 -3.40
C ASP A 207 -17.55 -16.42 -4.12
N ALA A 208 -17.69 -17.67 -3.72
CA ALA A 208 -16.89 -18.79 -4.21
C ALA A 208 -17.00 -19.02 -5.73
N GLU A 209 -18.16 -18.76 -6.33
CA GLU A 209 -18.37 -18.90 -7.78
C GLU A 209 -17.68 -17.75 -8.53
N GLU A 210 -17.75 -16.53 -8.01
CA GLU A 210 -17.07 -15.37 -8.59
C GLU A 210 -15.55 -15.42 -8.48
N TRP A 211 -15.01 -16.12 -7.47
CA TRP A 211 -13.60 -16.51 -7.41
C TRP A 211 -13.26 -17.51 -8.52
N GLN A 212 -14.06 -18.56 -8.72
CA GLN A 212 -13.83 -19.56 -9.78
C GLN A 212 -13.97 -18.98 -11.20
N LEU A 213 -14.98 -18.14 -11.44
CA LEU A 213 -15.14 -17.42 -12.69
C LEU A 213 -13.98 -16.43 -12.94
N LEU A 214 -13.32 -15.92 -11.89
CA LEU A 214 -12.09 -15.13 -12.04
C LEU A 214 -10.92 -15.99 -12.55
N LYS A 215 -10.71 -17.20 -12.01
CA LYS A 215 -9.70 -18.15 -12.52
C LYS A 215 -9.95 -18.47 -13.99
N LEU A 216 -11.19 -18.83 -14.34
CA LEU A 216 -11.57 -19.13 -15.72
C LEU A 216 -11.35 -17.93 -16.66
N THR A 217 -11.61 -16.69 -16.20
CA THR A 217 -11.31 -15.47 -16.96
C THR A 217 -9.80 -15.32 -17.21
N HIS A 218 -8.94 -15.62 -16.24
CA HIS A 218 -7.48 -15.60 -16.43
C HIS A 218 -7.01 -16.69 -17.39
N MET A 219 -7.54 -17.91 -17.30
CA MET A 219 -7.20 -19.00 -18.22
C MET A 219 -7.63 -18.68 -19.66
N ALA A 220 -8.81 -18.10 -19.85
CA ALA A 220 -9.33 -17.73 -21.17
C ALA A 220 -8.54 -16.58 -21.82
N LEU A 221 -8.14 -15.56 -21.06
CA LEU A 221 -7.36 -14.43 -21.58
C LEU A 221 -5.85 -14.74 -21.67
N TYR A 222 -5.34 -15.61 -20.81
CA TYR A 222 -3.93 -15.95 -20.68
C TYR A 222 -3.74 -17.46 -20.51
N PRO A 223 -3.84 -18.28 -21.58
CA PRO A 223 -3.80 -19.75 -21.49
C PRO A 223 -2.56 -20.33 -20.79
N MET A 224 -1.43 -19.61 -20.84
CA MET A 224 -0.18 -19.99 -20.16
C MET A 224 -0.29 -19.99 -18.62
N SER A 225 -1.30 -19.31 -18.04
CA SER A 225 -1.57 -19.31 -16.58
C SER A 225 -1.96 -20.69 -16.04
N THR A 226 -2.47 -21.59 -16.89
CA THR A 226 -2.84 -22.99 -16.56
C THR A 226 -1.77 -23.71 -15.73
N ARG A 227 -0.48 -23.57 -16.09
CA ARG A 227 0.64 -24.18 -15.35
C ARG A 227 0.90 -23.52 -13.98
N GLN A 228 0.72 -22.19 -13.89
CA GLN A 228 0.86 -21.43 -12.64
C GLN A 228 -0.25 -21.80 -11.65
N PHE A 229 -1.48 -21.95 -12.15
CA PHE A 229 -2.64 -22.44 -11.42
C PHE A 229 -2.57 -23.93 -11.05
N GLY A 230 -1.56 -24.66 -11.54
CA GLY A 230 -1.38 -26.08 -11.23
C GLY A 230 -2.52 -26.95 -11.76
N GLU A 231 -3.20 -26.50 -12.82
CA GLU A 231 -4.16 -27.30 -13.57
C GLU A 231 -3.42 -28.45 -14.27
N ARG A 232 -4.06 -29.61 -14.35
CA ARG A 232 -3.50 -30.75 -15.09
C ARG A 232 -3.63 -30.46 -16.60
N SER A 233 -2.57 -30.69 -17.36
CA SER A 233 -2.64 -30.63 -18.82
C SER A 233 -3.55 -31.74 -19.32
N ASP A 234 -4.75 -31.39 -19.78
CA ASP A 234 -5.73 -32.36 -20.30
C ASP A 234 -5.39 -32.81 -21.73
N SER A 235 -4.17 -33.33 -21.92
CA SER A 235 -3.68 -33.89 -23.18
C SER A 235 -4.22 -35.31 -23.44
N GLY A 236 -5.31 -35.70 -22.76
CA GLY A 236 -5.87 -37.06 -22.78
C GLY A 236 -7.32 -37.16 -23.29
N ARG A 237 -7.96 -36.05 -23.66
CA ARG A 237 -9.37 -36.04 -24.13
C ARG A 237 -9.54 -35.25 -25.42
N GLY A 238 -9.12 -35.83 -26.55
CA GLY A 238 -9.38 -35.22 -27.85
C GLY A 238 -8.53 -35.67 -29.03
N ARG A 239 -8.38 -36.99 -29.27
CA ARG A 239 -8.03 -37.54 -30.60
C ARG A 239 -8.33 -39.04 -30.64
N GLY A 240 -9.61 -39.35 -30.81
CA GLY A 240 -10.00 -40.64 -31.39
C GLY A 240 -9.57 -40.64 -32.85
N GLY A 241 -8.52 -41.39 -33.17
CA GLY A 241 -7.93 -41.48 -34.51
C GLY A 241 -6.92 -42.61 -34.50
N GLY A 242 -7.34 -43.79 -34.92
CA GLY A 242 -6.51 -44.98 -34.85
C GLY A 242 -5.32 -44.90 -35.81
N SER A 243 -4.17 -45.38 -35.36
CA SER A 243 -3.16 -45.92 -36.26
C SER A 243 -2.57 -47.19 -35.68
N ARG A 244 -2.21 -48.12 -36.56
CA ARG A 244 -1.80 -49.49 -36.24
C ARG A 244 -0.31 -49.54 -35.86
N GLY A 245 0.11 -50.70 -35.34
CA GLY A 245 1.48 -50.91 -34.89
C GLY A 245 2.53 -50.87 -36.01
N GLY A 246 3.77 -50.67 -35.60
CA GLY A 246 4.97 -50.72 -36.44
C GLY A 246 6.20 -50.66 -35.54
N GLY A 247 6.75 -51.83 -35.19
CA GLY A 247 7.99 -51.93 -34.42
C GLY A 247 9.21 -51.66 -35.31
N GLY A 248 10.28 -51.11 -34.72
CA GLY A 248 11.52 -50.85 -35.42
C GLY A 248 12.67 -50.59 -34.44
N SER A 249 13.55 -51.58 -34.28
CA SER A 249 14.72 -51.52 -33.42
C SER A 249 15.89 -50.77 -34.07
N GLY A 250 16.61 -49.96 -33.30
CA GLY A 250 17.91 -49.38 -33.68
C GLY A 250 18.81 -49.24 -32.43
N ARG A 251 20.05 -49.74 -32.49
CA ARG A 251 20.92 -50.02 -31.32
C ARG A 251 22.36 -49.55 -31.59
N SER A 252 23.04 -49.05 -30.54
CA SER A 252 24.51 -48.77 -30.49
C SER A 252 24.97 -47.57 -31.34
N THR A 253 26.03 -46.82 -31.03
CA THR A 253 27.21 -46.96 -30.13
C THR A 253 27.31 -45.73 -29.18
N ARG A 254 27.77 -45.77 -27.92
CA ARG A 254 29.00 -46.26 -27.26
C ARG A 254 30.32 -45.58 -27.69
N GLY A 255 30.82 -44.72 -26.81
CA GLY A 255 32.21 -44.24 -26.72
C GLY A 255 32.40 -43.55 -25.36
N GLY A 256 33.45 -43.86 -24.60
CA GLY A 256 33.65 -43.34 -23.25
C GLY A 256 35.03 -43.61 -22.66
N GLY A 257 35.31 -42.94 -21.53
CA GLY A 257 36.54 -42.99 -20.73
C GLY A 257 36.68 -41.66 -19.97
N SER A 258 36.35 -41.55 -18.67
CA SER A 258 36.99 -42.10 -17.45
C SER A 258 38.21 -41.25 -16.99
N GLU A 259 38.01 -40.36 -15.99
CA GLU A 259 38.53 -40.46 -14.59
C GLU A 259 40.07 -40.18 -14.45
N ARG A 260 40.68 -39.52 -13.44
CA ARG A 260 40.46 -39.22 -11.98
C ARG A 260 41.09 -37.81 -11.66
N SER A 261 41.10 -37.19 -10.47
CA SER A 261 40.72 -37.58 -9.08
C SER A 261 40.33 -36.33 -8.21
N ALA A 262 40.34 -36.47 -6.88
CA ALA A 262 40.10 -35.43 -5.83
C ALA A 262 41.39 -35.14 -5.00
N PRO A 263 41.42 -34.37 -3.87
CA PRO A 263 40.40 -33.59 -3.11
C PRO A 263 40.81 -32.10 -2.88
N GLY A 264 40.19 -31.24 -2.04
CA GLY A 264 38.97 -31.26 -1.20
C GLY A 264 38.91 -30.07 -0.19
N ARG A 265 37.87 -30.02 0.68
CA ARG A 265 37.44 -28.89 1.57
C ARG A 265 36.84 -27.68 0.80
N GLY A 266 35.80 -26.98 1.26
CA GLY A 266 34.92 -27.18 2.43
C GLY A 266 34.23 -25.86 2.80
N GLY A 267 32.96 -25.66 2.41
CA GLY A 267 32.21 -24.43 2.68
C GLY A 267 30.74 -24.57 2.29
N SER A 268 29.82 -24.31 3.23
CA SER A 268 28.39 -24.56 3.09
C SER A 268 27.67 -23.47 2.29
N GLY A 269 27.42 -23.72 1.00
CA GLY A 269 26.45 -22.98 0.20
C GLY A 269 25.13 -23.75 0.12
N GLU A 270 24.08 -23.25 0.77
CA GLU A 270 22.77 -23.91 0.82
C GLU A 270 22.01 -23.71 -0.50
N SER A 271 22.45 -24.43 -1.53
CA SER A 271 21.79 -24.41 -2.85
C SER A 271 20.37 -24.97 -2.73
N SER A 272 19.38 -24.14 -3.06
CA SER A 272 17.96 -24.50 -3.08
C SER A 272 17.66 -25.49 -4.21
N ARG A 273 18.05 -26.75 -4.02
CA ARG A 273 17.64 -27.86 -4.90
C ARG A 273 16.12 -27.93 -4.86
N GLY A 274 15.50 -27.74 -6.02
CA GLY A 274 14.06 -27.83 -6.19
C GLY A 274 13.59 -29.25 -5.91
N GLY A 275 13.25 -29.53 -4.64
CA GLY A 275 12.63 -30.77 -4.21
C GLY A 275 11.30 -30.92 -4.94
N SER A 276 11.25 -31.83 -5.91
CA SER A 276 10.03 -32.30 -6.54
C SER A 276 9.27 -33.19 -5.56
N GLY A 277 8.72 -32.55 -4.52
CA GLY A 277 7.86 -33.17 -3.53
C GLY A 277 6.66 -33.80 -4.22
N ARG A 278 6.74 -35.10 -4.50
CA ARG A 278 5.60 -35.96 -4.83
C ARG A 278 4.76 -36.16 -3.56
N GLY A 279 4.20 -35.07 -3.03
CA GLY A 279 3.08 -35.13 -2.11
C GLY A 279 1.87 -35.61 -2.90
N GLY A 280 1.49 -36.87 -2.74
CA GLY A 280 0.26 -37.40 -3.31
C GLY A 280 -0.93 -36.69 -2.68
N SER A 281 -1.55 -35.75 -3.40
CA SER A 281 -2.80 -35.16 -2.94
C SER A 281 -3.96 -36.13 -3.16
N SER A 282 -4.43 -36.72 -2.06
CA SER A 282 -5.73 -37.37 -1.93
C SER A 282 -6.85 -36.36 -1.59
N GLY A 283 -6.61 -35.05 -1.74
CA GLY A 283 -7.56 -33.99 -1.39
C GLY A 283 -7.60 -32.81 -2.38
N GLY A 284 -8.64 -32.79 -3.23
CA GLY A 284 -9.24 -31.57 -3.80
C GLY A 284 -8.41 -30.61 -4.67
N GLY A 285 -8.69 -30.61 -5.98
CA GLY A 285 -8.50 -29.46 -6.86
C GLY A 285 -7.06 -29.12 -7.32
N SER A 286 -6.97 -28.16 -8.24
CA SER A 286 -5.70 -27.56 -8.68
C SER A 286 -5.08 -26.69 -7.57
N ARG A 287 -3.88 -26.12 -7.81
CA ARG A 287 -3.31 -25.13 -6.87
C ARG A 287 -4.24 -23.93 -6.73
N ALA A 288 -4.72 -23.42 -7.86
CA ALA A 288 -5.66 -22.31 -7.85
C ALA A 288 -6.95 -22.66 -7.11
N ASP A 289 -7.49 -23.88 -7.26
CA ASP A 289 -8.71 -24.27 -6.51
C ASP A 289 -8.53 -24.23 -5.00
N ARG A 290 -7.39 -24.68 -4.46
CA ARG A 290 -7.11 -24.59 -3.02
C ARG A 290 -6.97 -23.14 -2.55
N VAL A 291 -6.28 -22.31 -3.34
CA VAL A 291 -6.14 -20.87 -3.08
C VAL A 291 -7.51 -20.18 -3.11
N LEU A 292 -8.34 -20.48 -4.12
CA LEU A 292 -9.69 -19.91 -4.23
C LEU A 292 -10.64 -20.39 -3.14
N ALA A 293 -10.53 -21.65 -2.69
CA ALA A 293 -11.32 -22.15 -1.56
C ALA A 293 -10.95 -21.42 -0.26
N LYS A 294 -9.67 -21.09 -0.06
CA LYS A 294 -9.22 -20.24 1.06
C LYS A 294 -9.70 -18.80 0.90
N LEU A 295 -9.55 -18.20 -0.28
CA LEU A 295 -10.04 -16.84 -0.56
C LEU A 295 -11.57 -16.73 -0.44
N ALA A 296 -12.34 -17.74 -0.79
CA ALA A 296 -13.79 -17.72 -0.59
C ALA A 296 -14.20 -17.74 0.90
N LYS A 297 -13.31 -18.16 1.80
CA LYS A 297 -13.50 -18.15 3.25
C LYS A 297 -12.95 -16.86 3.90
N ASP A 298 -11.72 -16.48 3.56
CA ASP A 298 -11.02 -15.33 4.14
C ASP A 298 -11.47 -13.99 3.52
N GLN A 299 -11.96 -14.06 2.28
CA GLN A 299 -12.40 -12.95 1.46
C GLN A 299 -13.81 -13.19 0.84
N PRO A 300 -14.84 -13.40 1.69
CA PRO A 300 -16.21 -13.67 1.26
C PRO A 300 -16.91 -12.40 0.78
N LEU A 301 -17.97 -12.56 -0.02
CA LEU A 301 -18.80 -11.43 -0.48
C LEU A 301 -19.35 -10.59 0.69
N PHE A 302 -19.76 -11.22 1.78
CA PHE A 302 -20.28 -10.57 2.98
C PHE A 302 -19.40 -10.93 4.17
N SER A 303 -18.52 -10.00 4.58
CA SER A 303 -17.78 -10.11 5.85
C SER A 303 -18.55 -9.40 6.96
N ASP A 304 -18.07 -9.48 8.21
CA ASP A 304 -18.70 -8.77 9.33
C ASP A 304 -18.31 -7.28 9.32
N GLU A 305 -17.05 -6.95 8.99
CA GLU A 305 -16.58 -5.58 8.83
C GLU A 305 -17.39 -4.82 7.75
N TRP A 306 -17.79 -5.50 6.67
CA TRP A 306 -18.65 -4.88 5.64
C TRP A 306 -20.09 -4.64 6.11
N LYS A 307 -20.65 -5.53 6.94
CA LYS A 307 -22.01 -5.35 7.49
C LYS A 307 -22.06 -4.18 8.46
N GLU A 308 -21.05 -4.08 9.34
CA GLU A 308 -20.89 -2.97 10.27
C GLU A 308 -20.73 -1.64 9.50
N TRP A 309 -19.81 -1.60 8.53
CA TRP A 309 -19.60 -0.43 7.68
C TRP A 309 -20.85 0.01 6.89
N GLN A 310 -21.71 -0.92 6.44
CA GLN A 310 -22.97 -0.58 5.77
C GLN A 310 -24.02 0.04 6.69
N VAL A 311 -23.99 -0.23 8.00
CA VAL A 311 -24.87 0.43 8.98
C VAL A 311 -24.41 1.87 9.24
N ASP A 312 -23.10 2.09 9.26
CA ASP A 312 -22.48 3.40 9.50
C ASP A 312 -22.20 4.22 8.21
N GLU A 313 -22.64 3.77 7.03
CA GLU A 313 -22.39 4.47 5.75
C GLU A 313 -23.04 5.86 5.74
N ARG A 314 -22.22 6.91 5.84
CA ARG A 314 -22.66 8.30 5.80
C ARG A 314 -21.61 9.21 5.16
N GLU A 315 -22.08 10.35 4.66
CA GLU A 315 -21.20 11.43 4.21
C GLU A 315 -20.42 11.99 5.41
N VAL A 316 -19.09 12.04 5.30
CA VAL A 316 -18.21 12.46 6.39
C VAL A 316 -17.92 13.96 6.30
N PRO A 317 -18.08 14.75 7.39
CA PRO A 317 -17.74 16.17 7.40
C PRO A 317 -16.22 16.36 7.39
N MET A 318 -15.59 16.31 6.21
CA MET A 318 -14.13 16.41 6.04
C MET A 318 -13.58 17.84 6.04
N GLU A 319 -14.46 18.83 5.92
CA GLU A 319 -14.12 20.25 5.91
C GLU A 319 -13.41 20.69 7.21
N GLY A 320 -12.43 21.58 7.06
CA GLY A 320 -11.64 22.12 8.17
C GLY A 320 -10.15 22.16 7.88
N ILE A 321 -9.37 22.30 8.96
CA ILE A 321 -7.90 22.34 8.93
C ILE A 321 -7.35 20.99 9.38
N TRP A 322 -6.31 20.53 8.70
CA TRP A 322 -5.57 19.33 9.04
C TRP A 322 -4.07 19.65 9.12
N SER A 323 -3.36 19.21 10.17
CA SER A 323 -1.90 19.23 10.20
C SER A 323 -1.36 18.04 9.40
N ILE A 324 -0.37 18.24 8.53
CA ILE A 324 0.35 17.16 7.86
C ILE A 324 1.67 16.87 8.57
N VAL A 325 1.95 15.58 8.76
CA VAL A 325 3.26 15.02 9.11
C VAL A 325 3.55 13.91 8.09
N GLY A 326 4.73 13.91 7.50
CA GLY A 326 5.10 12.95 6.48
C GLY A 326 6.59 12.91 6.21
N HIS A 327 6.99 12.18 5.18
CA HIS A 327 8.39 12.01 4.82
C HIS A 327 8.54 11.70 3.32
N GLU A 328 9.48 12.37 2.66
CA GLU A 328 9.87 12.12 1.27
C GLU A 328 11.30 11.57 1.22
N VAL A 329 11.45 10.33 0.75
CA VAL A 329 12.76 9.66 0.60
C VAL A 329 13.71 10.53 -0.21
N SER A 330 14.94 10.71 0.29
CA SER A 330 16.04 11.58 -0.21
C SER A 330 15.84 13.09 -0.04
N ARG A 331 14.71 13.53 0.51
CA ARG A 331 14.38 14.96 0.77
C ARG A 331 14.06 15.24 2.24
N GLY A 332 13.69 14.20 2.99
CA GLY A 332 13.43 14.26 4.43
C GLY A 332 11.96 14.52 4.77
N ASP A 333 11.74 14.87 6.04
CA ASP A 333 10.42 15.06 6.62
C ASP A 333 9.60 16.16 5.93
N VAL A 334 8.29 15.96 5.83
CA VAL A 334 7.32 16.92 5.27
C VAL A 334 6.32 17.31 6.36
N ARG A 335 6.05 18.61 6.49
CA ARG A 335 5.23 19.17 7.58
C ARG A 335 4.37 20.32 7.09
N GLY A 336 3.31 20.67 7.82
CA GLY A 336 2.54 21.89 7.56
C GLY A 336 1.05 21.73 7.78
N ARG A 337 0.23 22.33 6.91
CA ARG A 337 -1.24 22.30 7.00
C ARG A 337 -1.92 22.04 5.66
N VAL A 338 -3.07 21.38 5.71
CA VAL A 338 -4.01 21.19 4.62
C VAL A 338 -5.35 21.81 5.01
N ILE A 339 -5.87 22.69 4.17
CA ILE A 339 -7.22 23.25 4.31
C ILE A 339 -8.11 22.45 3.36
N VAL A 340 -9.16 21.83 3.89
CA VAL A 340 -10.16 21.06 3.11
C VAL A 340 -11.47 21.84 3.12
N ARG A 341 -12.07 22.05 1.94
CA ARG A 341 -13.39 22.71 1.76
C ARG A 341 -14.31 21.78 0.99
N ARG A 342 -15.56 21.63 1.42
CA ARG A 342 -16.57 20.87 0.68
C ARG A 342 -17.07 21.68 -0.51
N VAL A 343 -17.22 21.03 -1.66
CA VAL A 343 -17.75 21.65 -2.89
C VAL A 343 -19.11 21.04 -3.24
N GLU A 344 -19.21 19.72 -3.19
CA GLU A 344 -20.46 18.97 -3.37
C GLU A 344 -20.42 17.72 -2.47
N ARG A 345 -21.41 16.82 -2.60
CA ARG A 345 -21.40 15.56 -1.83
C ARG A 345 -20.13 14.78 -2.10
N ASP A 346 -19.39 14.48 -1.03
CA ASP A 346 -18.15 13.71 -1.03
C ASP A 346 -17.02 14.25 -1.93
N ALA A 347 -17.10 15.49 -2.42
CA ALA A 347 -16.05 16.11 -3.22
C ALA A 347 -15.59 17.45 -2.63
N TYR A 348 -14.28 17.66 -2.68
CA TYR A 348 -13.57 18.66 -1.89
C TYR A 348 -12.54 19.40 -2.72
N GLU A 349 -12.33 20.68 -2.41
CA GLU A 349 -11.14 21.43 -2.81
C GLU A 349 -10.14 21.49 -1.63
N THR A 350 -8.86 21.45 -1.96
CA THR A 350 -7.78 21.46 -0.96
C THR A 350 -6.71 22.49 -1.24
N GLU A 351 -6.17 23.08 -0.17
CA GLU A 351 -4.93 23.86 -0.19
C GLU A 351 -3.93 23.26 0.80
N TRP A 352 -2.80 22.78 0.28
CA TRP A 352 -1.70 22.21 1.04
C TRP A 352 -0.60 23.25 1.16
N ARG A 353 -0.12 23.51 2.37
CA ARG A 353 1.02 24.38 2.66
C ARG A 353 2.07 23.56 3.39
N LEU A 354 3.16 23.25 2.68
CA LEU A 354 4.17 22.28 3.07
C LEU A 354 5.52 22.95 3.33
N GLU A 355 6.24 22.42 4.31
CA GLU A 355 7.63 22.70 4.64
C GLU A 355 8.39 21.37 4.67
N TYR A 356 9.45 21.27 3.88
CA TYR A 356 10.27 20.07 3.69
C TYR A 356 11.55 20.12 4.54
N GLY A 357 12.19 18.97 4.75
CA GLY A 357 13.43 18.83 5.51
C GLY A 357 14.64 19.58 4.90
N ASP A 358 14.60 19.85 3.60
CA ASP A 358 15.54 20.71 2.86
C ASP A 358 15.28 22.22 3.07
N GLY A 359 14.23 22.59 3.83
CA GLY A 359 13.78 23.97 4.05
C GLY A 359 12.88 24.53 2.95
N ALA A 360 12.59 23.77 1.89
CA ALA A 360 11.71 24.21 0.81
C ALA A 360 10.27 24.39 1.30
N ARG A 361 9.61 25.44 0.82
CA ARG A 361 8.20 25.72 1.09
C ARG A 361 7.39 25.61 -0.20
N VAL A 362 6.32 24.82 -0.13
CA VAL A 362 5.51 24.44 -1.29
C VAL A 362 4.04 24.69 -0.97
N VAL A 363 3.32 25.32 -1.89
CA VAL A 363 1.87 25.47 -1.81
C VAL A 363 1.26 24.62 -2.93
N ARG A 364 0.23 23.82 -2.65
CA ARG A 364 -0.47 23.06 -3.68
C ARG A 364 -1.98 23.26 -3.58
N HIS A 365 -2.65 23.43 -4.72
CA HIS A 365 -4.11 23.48 -4.80
C HIS A 365 -4.62 22.24 -5.50
N GLY A 366 -5.73 21.67 -5.04
CA GLY A 366 -6.20 20.39 -5.54
C GLY A 366 -7.68 20.12 -5.34
N ARG A 367 -8.10 18.98 -5.87
CA ARG A 367 -9.46 18.43 -5.74
C ARG A 367 -9.40 16.98 -5.32
N ALA A 368 -10.36 16.57 -4.52
CA ALA A 368 -10.45 15.20 -4.02
C ALA A 368 -11.88 14.69 -3.92
N VAL A 369 -12.00 13.37 -3.89
CA VAL A 369 -13.25 12.61 -3.83
C VAL A 369 -13.11 11.54 -2.74
N MET A 370 -14.08 11.48 -1.82
CA MET A 370 -14.08 10.53 -0.69
C MET A 370 -14.96 9.32 -0.99
N TYR A 371 -14.41 8.21 -1.48
CA TYR A 371 -15.20 6.99 -1.76
C TYR A 371 -15.51 6.22 -0.48
N ALA A 372 -16.66 5.56 -0.41
CA ALA A 372 -17.04 4.67 0.71
C ALA A 372 -17.00 5.30 2.12
N GLY A 373 -17.04 6.64 2.23
CA GLY A 373 -16.89 7.36 3.50
C GLY A 373 -15.47 7.48 4.06
N TYR A 374 -14.52 6.64 3.63
CA TYR A 374 -13.14 6.64 4.18
C TYR A 374 -12.01 6.69 3.13
N SER A 375 -12.26 6.35 1.87
CA SER A 375 -11.23 6.16 0.84
C SER A 375 -11.03 7.44 0.01
N TRP A 376 -10.16 8.34 0.48
CA TRP A 376 -9.78 9.58 -0.18
C TRP A 376 -8.96 9.34 -1.46
N ARG A 377 -9.35 10.00 -2.56
CA ARG A 377 -8.56 10.11 -3.78
C ARG A 377 -8.49 11.57 -4.19
N GLY A 378 -7.28 12.13 -4.23
CA GLY A 378 -7.04 13.53 -4.56
C GLY A 378 -6.05 13.71 -5.71
N ARG A 379 -6.01 14.93 -6.23
CA ARG A 379 -4.92 15.45 -7.06
C ARG A 379 -4.64 16.91 -6.74
N THR A 380 -3.36 17.25 -6.62
CA THR A 380 -2.87 18.61 -6.32
C THR A 380 -1.83 19.08 -7.32
N LYS A 381 -1.91 20.36 -7.71
CA LYS A 381 -0.94 21.05 -8.55
C LYS A 381 -0.22 22.16 -7.80
N GLY A 382 1.00 22.48 -8.24
CA GLY A 382 1.80 23.56 -7.66
C GLY A 382 1.09 24.92 -7.72
N GLY A 383 1.00 25.59 -6.57
CA GLY A 383 0.41 26.93 -6.41
C GLY A 383 1.44 28.04 -6.56
N ARG A 384 0.98 29.30 -6.45
CA ARG A 384 1.85 30.49 -6.54
C ARG A 384 2.94 30.45 -5.46
N GLY A 385 4.18 30.75 -5.84
CA GLY A 385 5.35 30.73 -4.94
C GLY A 385 6.03 29.37 -4.80
N THR A 386 5.51 28.32 -5.43
CA THR A 386 6.12 26.98 -5.45
C THR A 386 7.38 26.94 -6.31
N PRO A 387 8.48 26.28 -5.88
CA PRO A 387 9.66 26.05 -6.70
C PRO A 387 9.33 25.34 -8.02
N LYS A 388 9.96 25.77 -9.13
CA LYS A 388 9.76 25.16 -10.47
C LYS A 388 10.26 23.72 -10.58
N THR A 389 11.00 23.23 -9.58
CA THR A 389 11.47 21.85 -9.45
C THR A 389 10.39 20.91 -8.92
N GLU A 390 9.29 21.41 -8.36
CA GLU A 390 8.21 20.56 -7.86
C GLU A 390 7.45 19.86 -9.01
N PRO A 391 6.99 18.62 -8.81
CA PRO A 391 6.10 17.95 -9.75
C PRO A 391 4.82 18.77 -10.02
N GLU A 392 4.47 18.92 -11.31
CA GLU A 392 3.28 19.65 -11.77
C GLU A 392 2.02 19.13 -11.07
N GLU A 393 1.89 17.81 -10.96
CA GLU A 393 0.77 17.11 -10.33
C GLU A 393 1.28 16.03 -9.36
N LEU A 394 0.64 15.95 -8.18
CA LEU A 394 0.69 14.80 -7.28
C LEU A 394 -0.71 14.17 -7.21
N ARG A 395 -0.75 12.84 -7.21
CA ARG A 395 -1.94 12.02 -6.91
C ARG A 395 -1.91 11.65 -5.44
N GLU A 396 -3.08 11.61 -4.81
CA GLU A 396 -3.24 11.40 -3.37
C GLU A 396 -4.10 10.16 -3.15
N VAL A 397 -3.60 9.22 -2.35
CA VAL A 397 -4.31 7.99 -1.96
C VAL A 397 -4.18 7.87 -0.46
N LEU A 398 -5.25 8.20 0.27
CA LEU A 398 -5.30 8.15 1.73
C LEU A 398 -6.54 7.37 2.18
N LEU A 399 -6.45 6.74 3.35
CA LEU A 399 -7.61 6.22 4.08
C LEU A 399 -7.81 7.02 5.36
N LEU A 400 -9.06 7.38 5.63
CA LEU A 400 -9.52 7.99 6.89
C LEU A 400 -9.71 6.90 7.96
N SER A 401 -9.29 7.15 9.20
CA SER A 401 -9.59 6.27 10.35
C SER A 401 -11.01 6.47 10.89
N ASP A 402 -11.53 5.50 11.63
CA ASP A 402 -12.95 5.46 12.04
C ASP A 402 -13.36 6.60 12.98
N ASP A 403 -12.40 7.13 13.75
CA ASP A 403 -12.59 8.33 14.58
C ASP A 403 -12.62 9.64 13.77
N TRP A 404 -12.41 9.55 12.47
CA TRP A 404 -12.34 10.63 11.49
C TRP A 404 -11.31 11.73 11.77
N ASN A 405 -10.40 11.53 12.74
CA ASN A 405 -9.41 12.53 13.13
C ASN A 405 -8.08 12.37 12.40
N ARG A 406 -7.90 11.30 11.63
CA ARG A 406 -6.66 11.02 10.90
C ARG A 406 -6.91 10.43 9.52
N MET A 407 -6.18 10.90 8.53
CA MET A 407 -6.01 10.22 7.25
C MET A 407 -4.56 9.76 7.09
N LYS A 408 -4.33 8.59 6.51
CA LYS A 408 -2.98 8.06 6.26
C LYS A 408 -2.86 7.52 4.85
N GLY A 409 -1.72 7.73 4.20
CA GLY A 409 -1.39 7.10 2.93
C GLY A 409 -0.24 7.80 2.23
N ARG A 410 -0.37 8.03 0.92
CA ARG A 410 0.73 8.50 0.07
C ARG A 410 0.31 9.55 -0.95
N LEU A 411 1.20 10.51 -1.20
CA LEU A 411 1.16 11.41 -2.35
C LEU A 411 2.29 11.08 -3.32
N PHE A 412 2.03 10.99 -4.62
CA PHE A 412 3.03 10.53 -5.60
C PHE A 412 2.80 11.10 -7.00
N THR A 413 3.86 11.14 -7.82
CA THR A 413 3.74 11.62 -9.21
C THR A 413 3.09 10.53 -10.07
N GLY A 414 2.07 10.90 -10.85
CA GLY A 414 1.28 9.92 -11.61
C GLY A 414 2.01 9.23 -12.77
N GLY A 415 3.22 9.68 -13.12
CA GLY A 415 4.08 9.10 -14.16
C GLY A 415 5.30 8.34 -13.60
N TYR A 416 5.81 8.75 -12.44
CA TYR A 416 6.93 8.12 -11.73
C TYR A 416 6.43 7.76 -10.34
N ASN A 417 5.86 6.56 -10.21
CA ASN A 417 5.21 6.08 -9.00
C ASN A 417 6.19 5.99 -7.81
N GLU A 418 7.48 5.82 -8.07
CA GLU A 418 8.59 5.87 -7.11
C GLU A 418 8.78 7.24 -6.46
N LEU A 419 8.40 8.32 -7.16
CA LEU A 419 8.49 9.70 -6.67
C LEU A 419 7.23 10.07 -5.90
N GLY A 420 7.40 10.46 -4.64
CA GLY A 420 6.31 10.71 -3.71
C GLY A 420 6.73 10.67 -2.25
N MET A 421 5.77 10.97 -1.38
CA MET A 421 5.91 11.12 0.08
C MET A 421 4.81 10.36 0.82
N ASP A 422 5.18 9.70 1.91
CA ASP A 422 4.23 9.08 2.83
C ASP A 422 3.75 10.11 3.84
N VAL A 423 2.43 10.13 4.13
CA VAL A 423 1.81 11.20 4.93
C VAL A 423 0.76 10.66 5.91
N GLU A 424 0.67 11.35 7.05
CA GLU A 424 -0.42 11.29 8.01
C GLU A 424 -0.97 12.72 8.19
N LEU A 425 -2.29 12.87 8.01
CA LEU A 425 -3.02 14.11 8.24
C LEU A 425 -3.77 13.99 9.56
N HIS A 426 -3.66 14.98 10.44
CA HIS A 426 -4.39 15.05 11.70
C HIS A 426 -5.40 16.21 11.66
N ARG A 427 -6.69 15.91 11.78
CA ARG A 427 -7.77 16.91 11.83
C ARG A 427 -7.55 17.84 13.01
N HIS A 428 -7.79 19.13 12.85
CA HIS A 428 -7.90 20.05 14.00
C HIS A 428 -9.29 19.94 14.61
N THR A 429 -9.36 19.72 15.92
CA THR A 429 -10.61 19.70 16.70
C THR A 429 -10.74 20.89 17.64
N GLY A 430 -9.74 21.78 17.71
CA GLY A 430 -9.71 22.94 18.61
C GLY A 430 -9.30 22.60 20.04
N ALA A 431 -9.17 21.31 20.38
CA ALA A 431 -8.64 20.86 21.66
C ALA A 431 -7.11 20.71 21.57
N PRO A 432 -6.32 21.08 22.61
CA PRO A 432 -4.87 20.94 22.56
C PRO A 432 -4.43 19.48 22.38
N ARG A 433 -3.67 19.19 21.31
CA ARG A 433 -3.18 17.83 21.02
C ARG A 433 -1.77 17.85 20.45
N VAL A 434 -0.96 16.88 20.85
CA VAL A 434 0.36 16.61 20.25
C VAL A 434 0.19 15.58 19.14
N PHE A 435 0.76 15.86 17.97
CA PHE A 435 0.77 14.94 16.82
C PHE A 435 2.14 14.30 16.61
N THR A 436 3.22 15.07 16.72
CA THR A 436 4.58 14.55 16.53
C THR A 436 5.64 15.38 17.26
N VAL A 437 6.88 14.90 17.23
CA VAL A 437 8.09 15.61 17.63
C VAL A 437 9.10 15.56 16.49
N ASP A 438 9.85 16.65 16.29
CA ASP A 438 10.94 16.69 15.32
C ASP A 438 12.22 16.12 15.94
N GLY A 439 12.69 15.00 15.39
CA GLY A 439 13.99 14.40 15.70
C GLY A 439 14.06 13.55 16.98
N PRO A 440 15.11 12.71 17.11
CA PRO A 440 15.42 11.98 18.32
C PRO A 440 16.33 12.79 19.26
N VAL A 441 16.35 12.44 20.54
CA VAL A 441 17.25 13.02 21.56
C VAL A 441 18.18 11.95 22.11
N GLN A 442 19.44 12.31 22.37
CA GLN A 442 20.42 11.39 22.93
C GLN A 442 20.34 11.33 24.46
N THR A 443 20.73 10.19 25.06
CA THR A 443 20.91 10.04 26.51
C THR A 443 22.38 9.73 26.86
N PRO A 444 22.96 10.38 27.87
CA PRO A 444 22.49 11.59 28.52
C PRO A 444 22.62 12.79 27.59
N ALA A 445 21.84 13.84 27.85
CA ALA A 445 21.98 15.14 27.19
C ALA A 445 21.60 16.27 28.15
N SER A 446 22.23 17.42 27.99
CA SER A 446 21.84 18.67 28.64
C SER A 446 21.47 19.68 27.58
N ASP A 447 20.40 20.45 27.83
CA ASP A 447 19.94 21.55 26.99
C ASP A 447 19.65 21.16 25.52
N ALA A 448 19.14 19.94 25.31
CA ALA A 448 18.76 19.44 23.99
C ALA A 448 17.48 20.12 23.48
N GLU A 449 17.51 20.64 22.24
CA GLU A 449 16.31 21.18 21.60
C GLU A 449 15.36 20.08 21.10
N VAL A 450 14.06 20.26 21.34
CA VAL A 450 12.99 19.37 20.88
C VAL A 450 11.83 20.21 20.35
N VAL A 451 11.40 20.01 19.10
CA VAL A 451 10.22 20.72 18.56
C VAL A 451 8.99 19.83 18.66
N VAL A 452 8.01 20.24 19.45
CA VAL A 452 6.71 19.56 19.58
C VAL A 452 5.72 20.18 18.59
N ARG A 453 5.02 19.33 17.84
CA ARG A 453 4.02 19.76 16.84
C ARG A 453 2.65 19.15 17.12
N GLY A 454 1.60 19.91 16.82
CA GLY A 454 0.26 19.62 17.30
C GLY A 454 -0.80 20.60 16.80
N GLU A 455 -1.79 20.85 17.65
CA GLU A 455 -2.78 21.91 17.52
C GLU A 455 -3.08 22.55 18.88
N SER A 456 -3.67 23.75 18.85
CA SER A 456 -4.23 24.48 19.99
C SER A 456 -3.32 24.60 21.23
N PHE A 457 -1.99 24.68 21.05
CA PHE A 457 -1.06 25.04 22.13
C PHE A 457 -1.33 26.47 22.60
N ALA A 458 -1.61 26.63 23.90
CA ALA A 458 -1.88 27.92 24.51
C ALA A 458 -0.60 28.78 24.56
N ARG A 459 -0.73 30.12 24.48
CA ARG A 459 0.42 31.04 24.52
C ARG A 459 1.20 31.01 25.83
N ASP A 460 0.58 30.54 26.91
CA ASP A 460 1.12 30.50 28.27
C ASP A 460 1.85 29.19 28.60
N VAL A 461 2.42 28.49 27.60
CA VAL A 461 3.10 27.20 27.82
C VAL A 461 4.17 27.30 28.91
N LYS A 462 4.18 26.31 29.80
CA LYS A 462 5.17 26.16 30.87
C LYS A 462 5.92 24.83 30.68
N PRO A 463 7.19 24.71 31.12
CA PRO A 463 7.90 23.43 31.10
C PRO A 463 7.11 22.29 31.77
N ALA A 464 6.44 22.59 32.89
CA ALA A 464 5.59 21.65 33.62
C ALA A 464 4.30 21.22 32.90
N ASP A 465 3.90 21.89 31.81
CA ASP A 465 2.79 21.42 30.97
C ASP A 465 3.15 20.14 30.19
N PHE A 466 4.44 19.82 30.06
CA PHE A 466 4.92 18.74 29.20
C PHE A 466 5.43 17.54 30.00
N HIS A 467 5.03 16.35 29.58
CA HIS A 467 5.58 15.09 30.10
C HIS A 467 6.11 14.23 28.97
N LEU A 468 7.43 14.01 28.96
CA LEU A 468 8.18 13.31 27.90
C LEU A 468 8.62 11.89 28.34
N GLY A 469 8.20 11.45 29.53
CA GLY A 469 8.62 10.19 30.16
C GLY A 469 9.51 10.41 31.39
N LYS A 470 9.82 9.32 32.10
CA LYS A 470 10.79 9.35 33.20
C LYS A 470 12.18 9.71 32.66
N LYS A 471 12.98 10.43 33.45
CA LYS A 471 14.35 10.85 33.12
C LYS A 471 14.50 11.81 31.93
N VAL A 472 13.40 12.48 31.55
CA VAL A 472 13.43 13.58 30.55
C VAL A 472 12.73 14.78 31.19
N SER A 473 13.49 15.79 31.58
CA SER A 473 12.98 17.00 32.22
C SER A 473 12.97 18.17 31.23
N VAL A 474 11.89 18.95 31.22
CA VAL A 474 11.79 20.14 30.37
C VAL A 474 12.29 21.33 31.18
N LYS A 475 13.31 22.03 30.68
CA LYS A 475 13.85 23.27 31.26
C LYS A 475 13.11 24.50 30.75
N VAL A 476 12.91 24.57 29.42
CA VAL A 476 12.30 25.72 28.75
C VAL A 476 11.19 25.22 27.84
N ALA A 477 10.06 25.94 27.81
CA ALA A 477 9.03 25.79 26.80
C ALA A 477 8.80 27.16 26.15
N LYS A 478 9.03 27.25 24.83
CA LYS A 478 8.87 28.46 24.02
C LYS A 478 7.78 28.22 22.99
N TRP A 479 6.63 28.86 23.21
CA TRP A 479 5.54 28.90 22.23
C TRP A 479 6.00 29.57 20.93
N VAL A 480 5.63 28.99 19.78
CA VAL A 480 5.90 29.56 18.45
C VAL A 480 4.61 29.82 17.69
N SER A 481 3.68 28.86 17.72
CA SER A 481 2.33 29.00 17.18
C SER A 481 1.38 28.01 17.89
N PRO A 482 0.06 28.06 17.66
CA PRO A 482 -0.87 27.04 18.16
C PRO A 482 -0.50 25.61 17.73
N GLU A 483 0.28 25.44 16.67
CA GLU A 483 0.72 24.15 16.13
C GLU A 483 2.18 23.78 16.49
N MET A 484 2.94 24.67 17.14
CA MET A 484 4.36 24.47 17.43
C MET A 484 4.82 25.06 18.77
N VAL A 485 5.51 24.23 19.56
CA VAL A 485 6.26 24.64 20.76
C VAL A 485 7.68 24.09 20.67
N LYS A 486 8.68 24.93 20.93
CA LYS A 486 10.08 24.51 21.09
C LYS A 486 10.35 24.25 22.57
N LEU A 487 10.93 23.10 22.89
CA LEU A 487 11.38 22.73 24.23
C LEU A 487 12.90 22.68 24.29
N VAL A 488 13.45 23.00 25.45
CA VAL A 488 14.82 22.66 25.85
C VAL A 488 14.72 21.63 26.96
N VAL A 489 15.37 20.48 26.81
CA VAL A 489 15.23 19.33 27.72
C VAL A 489 16.58 18.78 28.16
N ASP A 490 16.62 18.27 29.39
CA ASP A 490 17.70 17.40 29.85
C ASP A 490 17.21 15.95 29.82
N VAL A 491 18.13 15.03 29.48
CA VAL A 491 17.90 13.59 29.51
C VAL A 491 18.95 12.96 30.42
N GLU A 492 18.50 12.37 31.53
CA GLU A 492 19.40 11.78 32.52
C GLU A 492 20.05 10.50 31.99
N LYS A 493 21.24 10.18 32.53
CA LYS A 493 21.95 8.93 32.26
C LYS A 493 21.06 7.72 32.59
N GLY A 494 21.00 6.77 31.65
CA GLY A 494 20.15 5.59 31.79
C GLY A 494 18.65 5.91 31.77
N ALA A 495 18.23 6.95 31.03
CA ALA A 495 16.88 6.98 30.47
C ALA A 495 16.70 5.75 29.55
N GLU A 496 15.60 5.01 29.71
CA GLU A 496 15.31 3.86 28.84
C GLU A 496 15.08 4.34 27.38
N LEU A 497 15.55 3.54 26.43
CA LEU A 497 15.69 3.92 25.02
C LEU A 497 14.40 3.67 24.22
N GLY A 498 14.36 4.18 22.99
CA GLY A 498 13.25 4.02 22.05
C GLY A 498 12.17 5.09 22.19
N LYS A 499 10.97 4.80 21.67
CA LYS A 499 9.88 5.78 21.52
C LYS A 499 9.14 6.08 22.83
N ARG A 500 9.28 7.31 23.31
CA ARG A 500 8.62 7.90 24.46
C ARG A 500 7.35 8.64 24.10
N ARG A 501 6.39 8.64 25.04
CA ARG A 501 5.14 9.38 24.91
C ARG A 501 5.36 10.84 25.28
N VAL A 502 4.88 11.74 24.43
CA VAL A 502 4.87 13.18 24.70
C VAL A 502 3.44 13.59 25.00
N SER A 503 3.20 14.13 26.19
CA SER A 503 1.88 14.61 26.63
C SER A 503 1.96 16.10 26.94
N TYR A 504 0.85 16.81 26.73
CA TYR A 504 0.70 18.25 26.99
C TYR A 504 -0.57 18.51 27.80
N ARG A 505 -0.42 18.99 29.04
CA ARG A 505 -1.52 19.12 30.02
C ARG A 505 -2.30 17.80 30.13
N ALA A 506 -3.63 17.84 30.04
CA ALA A 506 -4.48 16.64 30.03
C ALA A 506 -4.40 15.81 28.71
N SER A 507 -3.76 16.33 27.67
CA SER A 507 -3.68 15.69 26.36
C SER A 507 -2.60 14.62 26.31
N ARG A 508 -3.03 13.36 26.31
CA ARG A 508 -2.16 12.18 26.19
C ARG A 508 -1.76 11.96 24.72
N GLY A 509 -0.71 12.65 24.27
CA GLY A 509 -0.17 12.52 22.91
C GLY A 509 0.49 11.17 22.59
N PRO A 510 1.03 10.98 21.38
CA PRO A 510 1.57 9.70 20.88
C PRO A 510 2.97 9.37 21.39
N LYS A 511 3.44 8.15 21.10
CA LYS A 511 4.84 7.73 21.30
C LYS A 511 5.72 8.23 20.14
N CYS A 512 6.08 9.51 20.15
CA CYS A 512 6.79 10.18 19.05
C CYS A 512 8.24 10.62 19.35
N LEU A 513 8.63 10.83 20.61
CA LEU A 513 10.01 11.22 20.96
C LEU A 513 10.91 9.98 21.04
N THR A 514 11.91 9.85 20.16
CA THR A 514 12.87 8.75 20.21
C THR A 514 14.06 9.11 21.10
N VAL A 515 14.35 8.31 22.13
CA VAL A 515 15.56 8.44 22.97
C VAL A 515 16.59 7.36 22.61
N TYR A 516 17.86 7.72 22.42
CA TYR A 516 18.94 6.77 22.02
C TYR A 516 20.25 7.05 22.77
N ASP A 517 21.10 6.04 23.02
CA ASP A 517 22.40 6.23 23.67
C ASP A 517 23.52 6.52 22.66
N THR A 518 23.56 5.77 21.55
CA THR A 518 24.53 5.89 20.47
C THR A 518 23.97 5.39 19.13
N ILE A 519 24.78 5.44 18.07
CA ILE A 519 24.48 4.86 16.76
C ILE A 519 25.45 3.68 16.56
N ASP A 520 24.92 2.46 16.51
CA ASP A 520 25.76 1.27 16.40
C ASP A 520 26.22 1.03 14.95
N TYR A 521 25.31 1.22 13.98
CA TYR A 521 25.57 1.12 12.54
C TYR A 521 24.61 2.02 11.70
N ILE A 522 24.84 2.13 10.39
CA ILE A 522 23.88 2.74 9.43
C ILE A 522 23.37 1.67 8.47
N LYS A 523 22.16 1.85 7.93
CA LYS A 523 21.51 0.96 6.96
C LYS A 523 21.10 1.74 5.72
N VAL A 524 21.31 1.16 4.53
CA VAL A 524 20.75 1.68 3.28
C VAL A 524 19.29 1.24 3.15
N ALA A 525 18.40 2.20 2.91
CA ALA A 525 16.97 2.01 2.67
C ALA A 525 16.58 2.62 1.31
N PRO A 526 15.89 1.90 0.40
CA PRO A 526 15.63 0.45 0.47
C PRO A 526 16.95 -0.34 0.45
N THR A 527 16.98 -1.50 1.12
CA THR A 527 18.19 -2.37 1.10
C THR A 527 18.32 -3.12 -0.21
N GLU A 528 17.18 -3.40 -0.87
CA GLU A 528 17.06 -3.93 -2.23
C GLU A 528 16.32 -2.89 -3.07
N GLY A 529 17.05 -2.17 -3.92
CA GLY A 529 16.53 -1.19 -4.87
C GLY A 529 16.25 -1.81 -6.23
N LEU A 530 15.28 -1.24 -6.96
CA LEU A 530 14.87 -1.66 -8.29
C LEU A 530 14.65 -0.45 -9.19
N SER A 531 15.56 -0.27 -10.14
CA SER A 531 15.48 0.78 -11.16
C SER A 531 15.22 0.16 -12.55
N ARG A 532 14.71 0.96 -13.50
CA ARG A 532 14.47 0.51 -14.88
C ARG A 532 14.92 1.54 -15.90
N VAL A 533 15.72 1.10 -16.86
CA VAL A 533 16.11 1.94 -18.01
C VAL A 533 14.89 2.45 -18.77
N GLY A 534 15.05 3.56 -19.47
CA GLY A 534 13.95 4.22 -20.18
C GLY A 534 14.41 5.48 -20.92
N GLY A 535 13.47 6.36 -21.24
CA GLY A 535 13.73 7.66 -21.86
C GLY A 535 13.70 7.67 -23.40
N VAL A 536 13.16 6.63 -24.05
CA VAL A 536 12.94 6.61 -25.51
C VAL A 536 11.45 6.41 -25.84
N LYS A 537 10.91 5.24 -25.50
CA LYS A 537 9.51 4.83 -25.63
C LYS A 537 8.80 4.72 -24.27
N TYR A 538 9.51 4.25 -23.24
CA TYR A 538 8.98 4.15 -21.88
C TYR A 538 9.69 5.14 -20.94
N PRO A 539 9.03 5.65 -19.88
CA PRO A 539 9.71 6.46 -18.88
C PRO A 539 10.75 5.62 -18.11
N LYS A 540 11.86 6.24 -17.72
CA LYS A 540 12.78 5.68 -16.72
C LYS A 540 12.01 5.38 -15.42
N GLN A 541 12.43 4.36 -14.67
CA GLN A 541 12.05 4.21 -13.26
C GLN A 541 13.27 4.54 -12.41
N LEU A 542 13.19 5.64 -11.67
CA LEU A 542 14.25 6.09 -10.76
C LEU A 542 14.33 5.17 -9.53
N GLU A 543 15.38 5.35 -8.73
CA GLU A 543 15.44 4.79 -7.38
C GLU A 543 15.98 5.85 -6.41
N ARG A 544 15.56 5.81 -5.14
CA ARG A 544 15.96 6.81 -4.13
C ARG A 544 16.38 6.13 -2.83
N PHE A 545 17.56 6.49 -2.33
CA PHE A 545 18.16 5.86 -1.16
C PHE A 545 18.35 6.81 0.02
N GLU A 546 18.26 6.26 1.22
CA GLU A 546 18.57 6.94 2.48
C GLU A 546 19.47 6.10 3.37
N ALA A 547 20.31 6.79 4.15
CA ALA A 547 21.12 6.19 5.19
C ALA A 547 20.39 6.39 6.53
N ILE A 548 20.01 5.29 7.16
CA ILE A 548 19.29 5.30 8.44
C ILE A 548 20.25 4.87 9.54
N ALA A 549 20.44 5.71 10.56
CA ALA A 549 21.15 5.35 11.78
C ALA A 549 20.33 4.35 12.60
N MET A 550 20.98 3.27 13.04
CA MET A 550 20.35 2.13 13.71
C MET A 550 20.93 1.90 15.12
N HIS A 551 20.07 1.48 16.04
CA HIS A 551 20.46 0.98 17.36
C HIS A 551 20.33 -0.55 17.40
N ARG A 552 21.29 -1.22 18.05
CA ARG A 552 21.48 -2.69 18.14
C ARG A 552 20.50 -3.48 19.03
N GLY A 553 19.28 -2.96 19.17
CA GLY A 553 18.23 -3.52 20.05
C GLY A 553 18.60 -3.74 21.54
N PRO A 554 17.69 -4.32 22.34
CA PRO A 554 18.00 -4.83 23.68
C PRO A 554 18.91 -6.07 23.71
N ASP A 555 18.96 -6.90 22.64
CA ASP A 555 19.78 -8.12 22.61
C ASP A 555 21.29 -7.86 22.44
N LYS A 556 21.65 -6.61 22.08
CA LYS A 556 23.01 -6.07 21.93
C LYS A 556 23.79 -6.58 20.72
N LYS A 557 23.15 -7.30 19.79
CA LYS A 557 23.78 -7.79 18.56
C LYS A 557 23.38 -6.90 17.39
N LEU A 558 24.19 -6.94 16.35
CA LEU A 558 23.91 -6.20 15.12
C LEU A 558 23.15 -7.09 14.13
N TYR A 559 22.28 -6.47 13.35
CA TYR A 559 21.53 -7.07 12.25
C TYR A 559 20.48 -8.10 12.71
N THR A 560 19.91 -7.91 13.90
CA THR A 560 18.83 -8.72 14.48
C THR A 560 17.45 -8.10 14.23
N LYS A 561 16.39 -8.74 14.74
CA LYS A 561 15.00 -8.29 14.56
C LYS A 561 14.57 -7.20 15.55
N ASP A 562 15.32 -7.02 16.63
CA ASP A 562 15.09 -5.99 17.65
C ASP A 562 15.92 -4.72 17.41
N ASP A 563 16.76 -4.71 16.37
CA ASP A 563 17.35 -3.49 15.81
C ASP A 563 16.27 -2.49 15.40
N TRP A 564 16.48 -1.21 15.72
CA TRP A 564 15.49 -0.17 15.46
C TRP A 564 16.09 1.11 14.88
N PRO A 565 15.37 1.80 13.98
CA PRO A 565 15.85 3.02 13.33
C PRO A 565 15.75 4.23 14.26
N ILE A 566 16.84 4.99 14.36
CA ILE A 566 16.97 6.20 15.19
C ILE A 566 16.54 7.44 14.38
N LYS A 567 17.20 7.68 13.23
CA LYS A 567 16.97 8.80 12.31
C LYS A 567 17.60 8.55 10.95
N VAL A 568 17.11 9.23 9.92
CA VAL A 568 17.88 9.42 8.66
C VAL A 568 19.11 10.28 8.98
N VAL A 569 20.24 9.98 8.34
CA VAL A 569 21.51 10.72 8.49
C VAL A 569 22.05 11.15 7.11
N PRO A 570 22.72 12.32 7.03
CA PRO A 570 23.46 12.69 5.82
C PRO A 570 24.54 11.65 5.49
N ALA A 571 24.64 11.28 4.22
CA ALA A 571 25.65 10.36 3.72
C ALA A 571 26.17 10.84 2.36
N LYS A 572 27.38 10.39 2.01
CA LYS A 572 27.91 10.46 0.65
C LYS A 572 27.66 9.12 -0.03
N TRP A 573 27.19 9.21 -1.27
CA TRP A 573 26.68 8.09 -2.05
C TRP A 573 27.58 7.78 -3.23
N ARG A 574 27.78 6.49 -3.52
CA ARG A 574 28.35 6.01 -4.79
C ARG A 574 27.78 4.65 -5.17
N LEU A 575 28.09 4.23 -6.38
CA LEU A 575 27.92 2.85 -6.84
C LEU A 575 29.27 2.11 -6.72
N GLU A 576 29.23 0.81 -6.45
CA GLU A 576 30.37 -0.12 -6.53
C GLU A 576 29.91 -1.35 -7.33
N GLU A 577 30.82 -1.98 -8.08
CA GLU A 577 30.49 -3.10 -8.98
C GLU A 577 30.02 -4.35 -8.21
N PHE A 578 29.01 -5.06 -8.74
CA PHE A 578 28.52 -6.31 -8.16
C PHE A 578 29.06 -7.51 -8.96
N HIS A 579 30.31 -7.90 -8.69
CA HIS A 579 30.98 -8.98 -9.42
C HIS A 579 30.31 -10.35 -9.22
N VAL A 580 29.55 -10.81 -10.22
CA VAL A 580 29.01 -12.17 -10.36
C VAL A 580 29.82 -12.97 -11.39
N ARG A 581 30.42 -12.27 -12.35
CA ARG A 581 31.19 -12.78 -13.49
C ARG A 581 32.52 -12.04 -13.57
N GLU A 582 33.50 -12.70 -14.17
CA GLU A 582 34.86 -12.19 -14.39
C GLU A 582 34.92 -10.89 -15.21
N ASN A 583 33.91 -10.62 -16.04
CA ASN A 583 33.83 -9.47 -16.92
C ASN A 583 32.52 -8.68 -16.72
N ASP A 584 32.02 -8.56 -15.48
CA ASP A 584 30.93 -7.64 -15.20
C ASP A 584 31.44 -6.20 -15.26
N ASP A 585 30.78 -5.42 -16.12
CA ASP A 585 31.05 -4.01 -16.43
C ASP A 585 29.83 -3.12 -16.15
N ASP A 586 28.87 -3.64 -15.37
CA ASP A 586 27.55 -3.04 -15.14
C ASP A 586 27.67 -1.59 -14.60
N LEU A 587 28.60 -1.33 -13.68
CA LEU A 587 28.87 0.00 -13.13
C LEU A 587 29.12 1.07 -14.20
N ALA A 588 29.72 0.72 -15.33
CA ALA A 588 30.01 1.66 -16.42
C ALA A 588 28.77 2.02 -17.28
N TYR A 589 27.68 1.25 -17.17
CA TYR A 589 26.53 1.34 -18.08
C TYR A 589 25.17 1.53 -17.41
N VAL A 590 24.98 1.17 -16.14
CA VAL A 590 23.64 1.16 -15.52
C VAL A 590 23.00 2.53 -15.34
N GLY A 591 23.77 3.58 -15.08
CA GLY A 591 23.25 4.93 -14.78
C GLY A 591 24.13 5.72 -13.81
N ALA A 592 23.55 6.78 -13.23
CA ALA A 592 24.26 7.70 -12.33
C ALA A 592 23.53 7.87 -10.99
N LEU A 593 24.29 7.94 -9.90
CA LEU A 593 23.81 8.18 -8.54
C LEU A 593 24.25 9.58 -8.07
N VAL A 594 23.32 10.41 -7.60
CA VAL A 594 23.64 11.74 -7.07
C VAL A 594 24.30 11.60 -5.70
N ARG A 595 25.59 11.98 -5.63
CA ARG A 595 26.48 11.79 -4.47
C ARG A 595 25.93 12.31 -3.13
N ASP A 596 25.14 13.39 -3.16
CA ASP A 596 24.71 14.08 -1.94
C ASP A 596 23.26 13.75 -1.52
N THR A 597 22.45 13.16 -2.40
CA THR A 597 21.03 12.86 -2.14
C THR A 597 20.68 11.38 -2.23
N GLY A 598 21.52 10.53 -2.83
CA GLY A 598 21.19 9.12 -3.03
C GLY A 598 20.11 8.87 -4.08
N VAL A 599 19.83 9.85 -4.96
CA VAL A 599 18.90 9.67 -6.09
C VAL A 599 19.62 9.01 -7.26
N PHE A 600 19.13 7.84 -7.70
CA PHE A 600 19.66 7.12 -8.85
C PHE A 600 18.80 7.37 -10.11
N THR A 601 19.47 7.68 -11.22
CA THR A 601 18.87 7.75 -12.55
C THR A 601 19.50 6.68 -13.45
N PRO A 602 18.71 5.70 -13.94
CA PRO A 602 19.21 4.67 -14.84
C PRO A 602 19.54 5.26 -16.21
N GLU A 603 20.30 4.53 -17.02
CA GLU A 603 20.62 4.94 -18.39
C GLU A 603 19.46 4.76 -19.39
N ARG A 604 19.71 5.10 -20.65
CA ARG A 604 18.79 4.93 -21.79
C ARG A 604 18.44 3.47 -22.02
N GLU A 605 17.18 3.20 -22.36
CA GLU A 605 16.72 1.87 -22.79
C GLU A 605 17.18 1.47 -24.21
N GLY A 606 17.28 0.15 -24.43
CA GLY A 606 17.59 -0.46 -25.72
C GLY A 606 19.02 -1.02 -25.82
N PRO A 607 19.34 -1.72 -26.92
CA PRO A 607 20.67 -2.28 -27.18
C PRO A 607 21.76 -1.19 -27.18
N ASN A 608 22.80 -1.34 -26.36
CA ASN A 608 23.96 -0.45 -26.34
C ASN A 608 25.12 -1.09 -27.12
N VAL A 609 25.54 -0.45 -28.22
CA VAL A 609 26.62 -0.95 -29.09
C VAL A 609 27.98 -1.07 -28.39
N ASN A 610 28.19 -0.36 -27.29
CA ASN A 610 29.43 -0.40 -26.51
C ASN A 610 29.47 -1.57 -25.51
N ARG A 611 28.34 -2.25 -25.27
CA ARG A 611 28.29 -3.43 -24.40
C ARG A 611 28.48 -4.73 -25.18
N ARG A 612 29.02 -5.74 -24.50
CA ARG A 612 29.13 -7.11 -25.03
C ARG A 612 27.77 -7.60 -25.52
N TRP A 613 27.75 -8.24 -26.70
CA TRP A 613 26.54 -8.69 -27.42
C TRP A 613 25.49 -7.59 -27.70
N LYS A 614 25.86 -6.31 -27.61
CA LYS A 614 24.94 -5.16 -27.68
C LYS A 614 23.83 -5.21 -26.62
N ALA A 615 24.17 -5.67 -25.42
CA ALA A 615 23.24 -5.76 -24.29
C ALA A 615 22.62 -4.40 -23.92
N ASN A 616 21.50 -4.42 -23.19
CA ASN A 616 20.90 -3.20 -22.65
C ASN A 616 21.76 -2.62 -21.50
N ASN A 617 21.49 -1.37 -21.12
CA ASN A 617 22.10 -0.69 -19.96
C ASN A 617 21.54 -1.18 -18.61
N ILE A 618 21.42 -2.49 -18.45
CA ILE A 618 20.92 -3.19 -17.26
C ILE A 618 22.08 -3.82 -16.49
N GLY A 619 21.91 -4.08 -15.19
CA GLY A 619 22.97 -4.66 -14.38
C GLY A 619 22.64 -4.72 -12.90
N ASP A 620 23.47 -5.42 -12.15
CA ASP A 620 23.44 -5.47 -10.69
C ASP A 620 24.60 -4.61 -10.15
N VAL A 621 24.33 -3.74 -9.16
CA VAL A 621 25.37 -2.91 -8.52
C VAL A 621 25.13 -2.77 -7.02
N TYR A 622 26.19 -2.54 -6.26
CA TYR A 622 26.08 -2.09 -4.88
C TYR A 622 25.83 -0.58 -4.82
N VAL A 623 24.91 -0.16 -3.94
CA VAL A 623 24.71 1.25 -3.59
C VAL A 623 25.31 1.48 -2.22
N VAL A 624 26.25 2.41 -2.12
CA VAL A 624 27.09 2.58 -0.93
C VAL A 624 26.84 3.93 -0.29
N ALA A 625 26.48 3.90 0.99
CA ALA A 625 26.36 5.06 1.85
C ALA A 625 27.57 5.14 2.79
N GLU A 626 28.21 6.31 2.85
CA GLU A 626 29.25 6.64 3.83
C GLU A 626 28.86 7.89 4.62
N ALA A 627 28.81 7.77 5.95
CA ALA A 627 28.45 8.86 6.85
C ALA A 627 29.52 9.04 7.93
N LYS A 628 29.96 10.28 8.14
CA LYS A 628 30.78 10.66 9.30
C LYS A 628 29.85 11.21 10.38
N LEU A 629 29.85 10.58 11.56
CA LEU A 629 28.94 10.95 12.63
C LEU A 629 29.69 11.00 13.96
N THR A 630 29.47 12.06 14.72
CA THR A 630 29.86 12.15 16.13
C THR A 630 28.89 11.32 16.96
N VAL A 631 29.39 10.32 17.68
CA VAL A 631 28.59 9.35 18.44
C VAL A 631 29.16 9.15 19.84
N ALA A 632 28.30 8.85 20.82
CA ALA A 632 28.78 8.45 22.13
C ALA A 632 29.50 7.09 22.03
N LYS A 633 30.71 7.02 22.56
CA LYS A 633 31.48 5.79 22.65
C LYS A 633 30.79 4.86 23.66
N ARG A 634 30.39 3.68 23.20
CA ARG A 634 29.77 2.68 24.08
C ARG A 634 30.82 2.22 25.12
N PRO A 635 30.52 2.24 26.43
CA PRO A 635 31.43 1.70 27.44
C PRO A 635 31.74 0.23 27.14
N PRO A 636 32.98 -0.24 27.39
CA PRO A 636 33.31 -1.65 27.24
C PRO A 636 32.37 -2.48 28.12
N GLU A 637 31.83 -3.59 27.58
CA GLU A 637 30.95 -4.44 28.38
C GLU A 637 31.71 -4.95 29.61
N PRO A 638 31.11 -4.88 30.81
CA PRO A 638 31.78 -5.36 32.01
C PRO A 638 32.09 -6.84 31.80
N LYS A 639 33.39 -7.19 31.81
CA LYS A 639 33.83 -8.60 31.75
C LYS A 639 33.01 -9.38 32.77
N LYS A 640 32.33 -10.45 32.33
CA LYS A 640 31.61 -11.34 33.25
C LYS A 640 32.59 -11.71 34.36
N LYS A 641 32.35 -11.23 35.58
CA LYS A 641 33.07 -11.74 36.75
C LYS A 641 32.86 -13.27 36.74
N PRO A 642 33.91 -14.07 37.00
CA PRO A 642 33.70 -15.49 37.29
C PRO A 642 32.59 -15.61 38.33
N ALA A 643 31.71 -16.60 38.17
CA ALA A 643 30.70 -16.87 39.18
C ALA A 643 31.41 -17.00 40.53
N PRO A 644 30.96 -16.34 41.61
CA PRO A 644 31.63 -16.45 42.89
C PRO A 644 31.62 -17.93 43.29
N GLU A 645 32.82 -18.49 43.49
CA GLU A 645 32.94 -19.80 44.10
C GLU A 645 32.19 -19.78 45.43
N LYS A 646 31.33 -20.79 45.64
CA LYS A 646 30.60 -20.95 46.90
C LYS A 646 31.60 -21.13 48.03
N LYS A 647 31.91 -20.06 48.75
CA LYS A 647 32.51 -20.19 50.08
C LYS A 647 31.49 -20.84 51.02
N PRO A 648 31.90 -21.81 51.86
CA PRO A 648 31.01 -22.40 52.84
C PRO A 648 30.61 -21.36 53.89
N GLU A 649 29.42 -21.55 54.46
CA GLU A 649 28.88 -20.69 55.51
C GLU A 649 29.65 -20.87 56.82
N GLY A 650 29.91 -19.77 57.53
CA GLY A 650 30.38 -19.81 58.92
C GLY A 650 31.54 -18.89 59.26
N ALA A 651 31.22 -17.67 59.71
CA ALA A 651 31.88 -16.98 60.84
C ALA A 651 31.23 -15.61 61.08
N ASN A 652 30.82 -15.35 62.33
CA ASN A 652 30.43 -14.00 62.78
C ASN A 652 31.67 -13.11 62.94
N GLY A 653 31.54 -11.83 62.62
CA GLY A 653 32.58 -10.82 62.86
C GLY A 653 32.00 -9.41 62.75
N GLY A 654 31.71 -8.78 63.89
CA GLY A 654 31.18 -7.41 63.93
C GLY A 654 32.28 -6.35 63.76
N GLY A 655 31.93 -5.21 63.17
CA GLY A 655 32.81 -4.04 63.07
C GLY A 655 32.01 -2.75 62.83
N HIS A 656 32.18 -1.76 63.71
CA HIS A 656 31.68 -0.39 63.49
C HIS A 656 32.54 0.35 62.46
N GLY A 657 31.97 1.33 61.73
CA GLY A 657 32.76 2.15 60.82
C GLY A 657 32.04 3.28 60.07
N GLY A 658 31.82 4.42 60.76
CA GLY A 658 31.84 5.75 60.15
C GLY A 658 30.61 6.26 59.36
N PRO A 659 30.30 7.57 59.42
CA PRO A 659 29.27 8.18 58.58
C PRO A 659 29.77 8.33 57.13
N THR A 660 28.95 7.90 56.17
CA THR A 660 29.23 8.09 54.74
C THR A 660 29.14 9.57 54.35
N ALA A 661 30.26 10.16 53.94
CA ALA A 661 30.28 11.47 53.30
C ALA A 661 29.44 11.44 52.00
N PRO A 662 28.80 12.56 51.61
CA PRO A 662 28.06 12.63 50.36
C PRO A 662 29.03 12.53 49.17
N SER A 663 28.97 11.44 48.42
CA SER A 663 29.76 11.28 47.20
C SER A 663 29.27 12.28 46.15
N THR A 664 30.04 13.35 45.93
CA THR A 664 29.91 14.22 44.76
C THR A 664 30.53 13.54 43.53
N ASP A 665 30.14 12.29 43.27
CA ASP A 665 30.45 11.57 42.04
C ASP A 665 29.66 12.23 40.91
N ARG A 666 30.25 13.26 40.31
CA ARG A 666 29.86 13.70 38.97
C ARG A 666 30.13 12.52 38.05
N ASP A 667 29.04 11.91 37.58
CA ASP A 667 29.07 10.85 36.58
C ASP A 667 30.10 11.17 35.48
N PRO A 668 31.00 10.24 35.11
CA PRO A 668 32.03 10.53 34.12
C PRO A 668 31.38 10.97 32.80
N ALA A 669 31.90 12.07 32.25
CA ALA A 669 31.39 12.66 31.01
C ALA A 669 31.39 11.62 29.90
N VAL A 670 30.33 11.63 29.08
CA VAL A 670 30.23 10.70 27.96
C VAL A 670 31.24 11.07 26.89
N GLU A 671 32.17 10.17 26.63
CA GLU A 671 33.17 10.33 25.57
C GLU A 671 32.47 10.24 24.21
N TYR A 672 32.60 11.30 23.41
CA TYR A 672 32.13 11.32 22.02
C TYR A 672 33.30 11.09 21.07
N VAL A 673 33.07 10.29 20.03
CA VAL A 673 34.06 10.01 18.98
C VAL A 673 33.45 10.31 17.61
N GLU A 674 34.25 10.87 16.69
CA GLU A 674 33.89 10.83 15.27
C GLU A 674 34.11 9.39 14.78
N LYS A 675 33.08 8.81 14.16
CA LYS A 675 33.14 7.48 13.57
C LYS A 675 32.66 7.54 12.12
N GLU A 676 33.42 6.89 11.24
CA GLU A 676 32.99 6.62 9.88
C GLU A 676 32.10 5.38 9.86
N PHE A 677 30.95 5.51 9.22
CA PHE A 677 29.99 4.44 9.00
C PHE A 677 29.87 4.18 7.50
N LYS A 678 29.98 2.91 7.10
CA LYS A 678 29.76 2.46 5.73
C LYS A 678 28.67 1.40 5.70
N ALA A 679 27.74 1.51 4.76
CA ALA A 679 26.76 0.48 4.48
C ALA A 679 26.58 0.29 2.97
N ARG A 680 26.15 -0.92 2.58
CA ARG A 680 25.77 -1.24 1.21
C ARG A 680 24.32 -1.68 1.15
N GLY A 681 23.59 -1.20 0.15
CA GLY A 681 22.40 -1.84 -0.39
C GLY A 681 22.73 -2.49 -1.74
N HIS A 682 21.79 -3.27 -2.27
CA HIS A 682 21.85 -3.83 -3.62
C HIS A 682 20.87 -3.08 -4.52
N LEU A 683 21.24 -2.83 -5.78
CA LEU A 683 20.39 -2.20 -6.78
C LEU A 683 20.42 -3.01 -8.07
N LEU A 684 19.27 -3.61 -8.40
CA LEU A 684 19.03 -4.20 -9.71
C LEU A 684 18.51 -3.11 -10.66
N VAL A 685 19.25 -2.84 -11.73
CA VAL A 685 18.82 -1.98 -12.83
C VAL A 685 18.39 -2.89 -13.98
N THR A 686 17.10 -2.88 -14.32
CA THR A 686 16.53 -3.86 -15.25
C THR A 686 15.79 -3.22 -16.42
N VAL A 687 15.20 -4.06 -17.27
CA VAL A 687 14.48 -3.64 -18.48
C VAL A 687 13.25 -2.78 -18.16
N PRO A 688 12.81 -1.93 -19.11
CA PRO A 688 11.64 -1.07 -18.94
C PRO A 688 10.39 -1.86 -18.56
N LEU A 689 9.46 -1.21 -17.86
CA LEU A 689 8.16 -1.81 -17.56
C LEU A 689 7.26 -1.73 -18.80
N TYR A 690 7.45 -2.65 -19.74
CA TYR A 690 6.78 -2.68 -21.05
C TYR A 690 5.24 -2.68 -20.98
N ILE A 691 4.66 -3.16 -19.88
CA ILE A 691 3.22 -3.17 -19.62
C ILE A 691 2.94 -2.49 -18.29
N ARG A 692 2.41 -1.27 -18.33
CA ARG A 692 1.82 -0.56 -17.19
C ARG A 692 0.30 -0.66 -17.27
N TRP A 693 -0.29 -1.48 -16.41
CA TRP A 693 -1.73 -1.77 -16.39
C TRP A 693 -2.57 -0.53 -16.01
N ASP A 694 -1.99 0.37 -15.21
CA ASP A 694 -2.53 1.66 -14.78
C ASP A 694 -2.44 2.73 -15.88
N LEU A 695 -1.27 2.87 -16.54
CA LEU A 695 -1.03 3.77 -17.68
C LEU A 695 -1.63 3.28 -19.01
N THR A 696 -2.71 2.50 -18.95
CA THR A 696 -3.64 2.33 -20.08
C THR A 696 -4.42 3.63 -20.29
N GLY A 697 -3.71 4.67 -20.74
CA GLY A 697 -4.25 5.92 -21.20
C GLY A 697 -4.86 5.72 -22.59
N PHE A 698 -6.16 5.94 -22.71
CA PHE A 698 -6.81 6.01 -24.00
C PHE A 698 -6.36 7.30 -24.70
N LYS A 699 -5.58 7.17 -25.78
CA LYS A 699 -5.84 8.07 -26.90
C LYS A 699 -7.22 7.69 -27.42
N ALA A 700 -8.22 8.54 -27.15
CA ALA A 700 -9.42 8.49 -27.96
C ALA A 700 -8.98 8.67 -29.42
N LYS A 701 -9.40 7.74 -30.28
CA LYS A 701 -9.40 7.96 -31.72
C LYS A 701 -10.62 8.77 -32.09
#